data_AF-A0A1Q5NZG0-F1
#
_entry.id   AF-A0A1Q5NZG0-F1
#
_cell.length_a   1.000
_cell.length_b   1.000
_cell.length_c   1.000
_cell.angle_alpha   90.00
_cell.angle_beta   90.00
_cell.angle_gamma   90.00
#
_symmetry.space_group_name_H-M   'P 1'
#
loop_
_entity.id
_entity.type
_entity.pdbx_description
1 polymer ?
#
loop_
_entity_poly.entity_id
_entity_poly.type
_entity_poly.pdbx_seq_one_letter_code
_entity_poly.pdbx_strand_id
1 'polypeptide(L)'
;MKKYIASVIAAVMFCSMITPFGPVEARPKEKEKEKDIVPVLQKEVEIVEERTATSQVFQQEDGSYRMEISPEPIHVQDEKTKKWEMIDNSLTKKQTGRLHNKKNEFDASFAAETDPNQSLVSIEQQGKIVEIESIDLNGEQTAEVPAVVKENKVTYKDVYPNTDLSYTVGNNKIKEDILLKEKPADDQPVEYSFQFDITGLTLEKTNDNYLYLLDSSTMERIFMIEKPFMMDSSIPEGFVSNMDGAMPEGTWSDKIEIDADQKGNKLLISLRPDQDWLQSEERIYPVTIDPTVKVYQPKNDLNDTTIRSALPDTTGGGDLELGAGLHSTSNNIVRSLLQFDVGMLPKGAKIMNAQLNLRLSSVWNTTASSIGLYEMSSAWEENRATWNRRTLSALWANKGGDYKTSLLSSQTVGALDTTVTEPQLFKWTIKADTVQNWMDQPSQNVGLMLKASNETLATYKKFYSGDYSGKLQYSPKLTVTYYPVSRLGLESYWSYAEHELSDGQGYVNLGTGNLVLESTDFSVTGRGNSGFSFSRTYNSKAVEDSPIGYGWSFIGSESVSQFPNNDVIYQEGDGTVHLFTYNAATGTYTAPPGLYLTLTKANTDSFVLTDYNGNRIVFRDLIKDPEAPSRIYRIDYEEDRNL
;
A
#
# COMPACT_ATOMS: atom_id res chain seq x y z
N MET A 1 38.54 -31.66 51.52
CA MET A 1 38.06 -30.80 50.41
C MET A 1 36.73 -30.09 50.75
N LYS A 2 36.61 -29.54 51.97
CA LYS A 2 35.47 -28.74 52.46
C LYS A 2 35.93 -27.62 53.43
N LYS A 3 37.23 -27.24 53.38
CA LYS A 3 37.83 -26.20 54.26
C LYS A 3 38.68 -25.14 53.53
N TYR A 4 38.77 -25.17 52.20
CA TYR A 4 39.54 -24.17 51.44
C TYR A 4 38.68 -23.22 50.57
N ILE A 5 37.37 -23.46 50.46
CA ILE A 5 36.46 -22.57 49.70
C ILE A 5 35.84 -21.50 50.61
N ALA A 6 35.73 -21.74 51.92
CA ALA A 6 35.27 -20.74 52.89
C ALA A 6 36.34 -19.66 53.21
N SER A 7 37.62 -19.92 52.94
CA SER A 7 38.72 -18.98 53.24
C SER A 7 39.00 -17.96 52.14
N VAL A 8 38.48 -18.16 50.91
CA VAL A 8 38.60 -17.18 49.83
C VAL A 8 37.45 -16.16 49.85
N ILE A 9 36.28 -16.55 50.37
CA ILE A 9 35.11 -15.64 50.46
C ILE A 9 35.16 -14.75 51.72
N ALA A 10 35.78 -15.20 52.81
CA ALA A 10 35.98 -14.36 54.01
C ALA A 10 37.12 -13.33 53.89
N ALA A 11 38.08 -13.52 52.97
CA ALA A 11 39.18 -12.57 52.74
C ALA A 11 38.82 -11.42 51.78
N VAL A 12 37.76 -11.57 50.98
CA VAL A 12 37.27 -10.50 50.07
C VAL A 12 36.22 -9.61 50.74
N MET A 13 35.52 -10.07 51.79
CA MET A 13 34.56 -9.24 52.55
C MET A 13 35.15 -8.46 53.74
N PHE A 14 36.43 -8.66 54.11
CA PHE A 14 37.06 -7.91 55.22
C PHE A 14 38.12 -6.88 54.78
N CYS A 15 38.33 -6.68 53.47
CA CYS A 15 39.28 -5.70 52.94
C CYS A 15 38.63 -4.42 52.35
N SER A 16 37.32 -4.20 52.55
CA SER A 16 36.64 -2.96 52.14
C SER A 16 36.15 -2.09 53.30
N MET A 17 36.43 -2.45 54.56
CA MET A 17 36.22 -1.56 55.70
C MET A 17 37.56 -1.19 56.31
N ILE A 18 37.93 0.08 56.09
CA ILE A 18 38.92 0.94 56.76
C ILE A 18 39.88 1.55 55.72
N THR A 19 39.55 2.77 55.28
CA THR A 19 40.55 3.80 55.00
C THR A 19 40.20 5.06 55.81
N PRO A 20 41.20 5.80 56.30
CA PRO A 20 41.04 6.81 57.33
C PRO A 20 40.46 8.12 56.77
N PHE A 21 39.62 8.78 57.57
CA PHE A 21 39.23 10.17 57.34
C PHE A 21 40.48 11.08 57.44
N GLY A 22 40.91 11.61 56.29
CA GLY A 22 41.72 12.81 56.19
C GLY A 22 40.97 13.85 55.34
N PRO A 23 41.20 15.16 55.55
CA PRO A 23 40.45 16.19 54.83
C PRO A 23 40.81 16.16 53.34
N VAL A 24 39.81 15.92 52.49
CA VAL A 24 39.95 15.97 51.03
C VAL A 24 39.87 17.43 50.60
N GLU A 25 41.01 17.99 50.18
CA GLU A 25 41.04 19.21 49.37
C GLU A 25 40.29 18.98 48.05
N ALA A 26 39.39 19.89 47.71
CA ALA A 26 38.62 19.85 46.48
C ALA A 26 39.56 19.94 45.25
N ARG A 27 39.64 18.85 44.48
CA ARG A 27 40.16 18.90 43.11
C ARG A 27 39.06 19.33 42.14
N PRO A 28 39.36 20.07 41.07
CA PRO A 28 38.37 20.53 40.12
C PRO A 28 37.72 19.35 39.39
N LYS A 29 36.41 19.43 39.16
CA LYS A 29 35.65 18.48 38.31
C LYS A 29 36.29 18.40 36.93
N GLU A 30 36.97 17.30 36.64
CA GLU A 30 37.18 16.87 35.26
C GLU A 30 35.82 16.38 34.75
N LYS A 31 35.30 17.02 33.71
CA LYS A 31 34.06 16.59 33.05
C LYS A 31 34.33 15.22 32.43
N GLU A 32 33.91 14.15 33.09
CA GLU A 32 33.66 12.90 32.39
C GLU A 32 32.65 13.21 31.29
N LYS A 33 33.08 13.06 30.04
CA LYS A 33 32.15 13.05 28.92
C LYS A 33 31.18 11.91 29.18
N GLU A 34 29.90 12.22 29.34
CA GLU A 34 28.82 11.27 29.10
C GLU A 34 29.16 10.53 27.83
N LYS A 35 29.41 9.22 27.95
CA LYS A 35 29.31 8.37 26.77
C LYS A 35 27.83 8.38 26.45
N ASP A 36 27.45 9.19 25.48
CA ASP A 36 26.17 9.07 24.80
C ASP A 36 26.03 7.60 24.39
N ILE A 37 25.24 6.85 25.14
CA ILE A 37 24.69 5.59 24.66
C ILE A 37 23.66 6.03 23.64
N VAL A 38 24.11 6.28 22.42
CA VAL A 38 23.20 6.46 21.28
C VAL A 38 22.51 5.11 21.12
N PRO A 39 21.20 4.97 21.38
CA PRO A 39 20.49 3.76 21.07
C PRO A 39 20.67 3.52 19.57
N VAL A 40 21.10 2.32 19.20
CA VAL A 40 21.10 1.92 17.80
C VAL A 40 19.62 1.85 17.39
N LEU A 41 19.20 2.79 16.53
CA LEU A 41 17.89 2.78 15.87
C LEU A 41 17.60 1.37 15.35
N GLN A 42 16.59 0.72 15.92
CA GLN A 42 16.15 -0.59 15.46
C GLN A 42 15.19 -0.32 14.30
N LYS A 43 15.74 -0.43 13.09
CA LYS A 43 15.05 -0.31 11.81
C LYS A 43 13.71 -1.06 11.84
N GLU A 44 12.64 -0.40 11.40
CA GLU A 44 11.32 -1.03 11.18
C GLU A 44 11.47 -2.44 10.59
N VAL A 45 10.72 -3.40 11.13
CA VAL A 45 10.84 -4.81 10.75
C VAL A 45 9.56 -5.22 10.02
N GLU A 46 9.71 -5.72 8.79
CA GLU A 46 8.59 -6.33 8.07
C GLU A 46 8.22 -7.67 8.70
N ILE A 47 6.92 -7.87 8.98
CA ILE A 47 6.35 -9.14 9.41
C ILE A 47 5.90 -9.90 8.16
N VAL A 48 6.81 -10.70 7.62
CA VAL A 48 6.62 -11.41 6.33
C VAL A 48 5.44 -12.37 6.37
N GLU A 49 5.12 -12.91 7.55
CA GLU A 49 4.00 -13.81 7.81
C GLU A 49 2.63 -13.12 7.65
N GLU A 50 2.57 -11.79 7.79
CA GLU A 50 1.36 -10.97 7.66
C GLU A 50 1.19 -10.38 6.25
N ARG A 51 2.03 -10.78 5.29
CA ARG A 51 1.83 -10.44 3.88
C ARG A 51 0.50 -10.99 3.38
N THR A 52 -0.16 -10.22 2.53
CA THR A 52 -1.29 -10.68 1.72
C THR A 52 -0.97 -10.48 0.24
N ALA A 53 -1.86 -10.86 -0.66
CA ALA A 53 -1.70 -10.54 -2.09
C ALA A 53 -1.42 -9.05 -2.31
N THR A 54 -2.03 -8.16 -1.53
CA THR A 54 -2.03 -6.71 -1.77
C THR A 54 -1.40 -5.90 -0.64
N SER A 55 -0.80 -6.52 0.39
CA SER A 55 -0.26 -5.77 1.52
C SER A 55 0.99 -6.33 2.19
N GLN A 56 1.70 -5.42 2.86
CA GLN A 56 2.86 -5.65 3.72
C GLN A 56 2.62 -5.00 5.08
N VAL A 57 3.10 -5.64 6.15
CA VAL A 57 2.99 -5.12 7.52
C VAL A 57 4.36 -4.94 8.12
N PHE A 58 4.60 -3.78 8.72
CA PHE A 58 5.84 -3.42 9.38
C PHE A 58 5.57 -3.09 10.84
N GLN A 59 6.29 -3.74 11.75
CA GLN A 59 6.29 -3.39 13.16
C GLN A 59 7.17 -2.16 13.38
N GLN A 60 6.66 -1.23 14.19
CA GLN A 60 7.34 -0.01 14.62
C GLN A 60 7.91 -0.19 16.03
N GLU A 61 8.90 0.64 16.40
CA GLU A 61 9.54 0.59 17.72
C GLU A 61 8.57 0.88 18.89
N ASP A 62 7.47 1.59 18.62
CA ASP A 62 6.45 1.99 19.60
C ASP A 62 5.35 0.95 19.84
N GLY A 63 5.51 -0.26 19.27
CA GLY A 63 4.52 -1.34 19.31
C GLY A 63 3.36 -1.16 18.32
N SER A 64 3.31 -0.06 17.56
CA SER A 64 2.35 0.12 16.48
C SER A 64 2.78 -0.65 15.22
N TYR A 65 1.84 -0.80 14.30
CA TYR A 65 2.01 -1.53 13.06
C TYR A 65 1.67 -0.60 11.91
N ARG A 66 2.46 -0.65 10.85
CA ARG A 66 2.23 0.10 9.62
C ARG A 66 1.92 -0.90 8.51
N MET A 67 0.71 -0.87 7.98
CA MET A 67 0.33 -1.65 6.82
C MET A 67 0.41 -0.79 5.56
N GLU A 68 1.09 -1.29 4.53
CA GLU A 68 1.00 -0.75 3.18
C GLU A 68 0.02 -1.57 2.36
N ILE A 69 -0.98 -0.92 1.78
CA ILE A 69 -2.03 -1.53 0.98
C ILE A 69 -1.90 -1.01 -0.46
N SER A 70 -1.77 -1.95 -1.40
CA SER A 70 -1.71 -1.72 -2.85
C SER A 70 -3.09 -1.95 -3.48
N PRO A 71 -3.48 -1.22 -4.55
CA PRO A 71 -4.70 -1.49 -5.30
C PRO A 71 -4.57 -2.77 -6.14
N GLU A 72 -3.37 -3.22 -6.44
CA GLU A 72 -3.12 -4.45 -7.20
C GLU A 72 -2.31 -5.47 -6.39
N PRO A 73 -2.39 -6.77 -6.72
CA PRO A 73 -1.51 -7.77 -6.14
C PRO A 73 -0.03 -7.40 -6.29
N ILE A 74 0.74 -7.54 -5.22
CA ILE A 74 2.20 -7.36 -5.18
C ILE A 74 2.91 -8.65 -4.73
N HIS A 75 2.16 -9.60 -4.16
CA HIS A 75 2.64 -10.92 -3.79
C HIS A 75 1.80 -12.03 -4.42
N VAL A 76 2.45 -13.17 -4.64
CA VAL A 76 1.82 -14.45 -4.97
C VAL A 76 2.15 -15.47 -3.89
N GLN A 77 1.18 -16.34 -3.58
CA GLN A 77 1.37 -17.40 -2.60
C GLN A 77 1.97 -18.64 -3.27
N ASP A 78 3.13 -19.11 -2.78
CA ASP A 78 3.70 -20.37 -3.24
C ASP A 78 2.80 -21.54 -2.83
N GLU A 79 2.36 -22.34 -3.80
CA GLU A 79 1.36 -23.39 -3.58
C GLU A 79 1.82 -24.47 -2.58
N LYS A 80 3.14 -24.72 -2.50
CA LYS A 80 3.72 -25.81 -1.70
C LYS A 80 3.98 -25.38 -0.26
N THR A 81 4.58 -24.22 -0.07
CA THR A 81 5.00 -23.68 1.22
C THR A 81 3.94 -22.80 1.87
N LYS A 82 2.95 -22.34 1.09
CA LYS A 82 1.91 -21.37 1.48
C LYS A 82 2.46 -20.01 1.91
N LYS A 83 3.71 -19.70 1.58
CA LYS A 83 4.35 -18.41 1.87
C LYS A 83 4.06 -17.40 0.76
N TRP A 84 3.92 -16.13 1.14
CA TRP A 84 3.79 -15.01 0.20
C TRP A 84 5.15 -14.51 -0.25
N GLU A 85 5.32 -14.43 -1.56
CA GLU A 85 6.54 -13.98 -2.21
C GLU A 85 6.23 -12.84 -3.17
N MET A 86 7.18 -11.91 -3.36
CA MET A 86 7.01 -10.81 -4.32
C MET A 86 6.76 -11.36 -5.73
N ILE A 87 5.84 -10.72 -6.45
CA ILE A 87 5.64 -10.97 -7.88
C ILE A 87 6.93 -10.57 -8.63
N ASP A 88 7.36 -11.42 -9.57
CA ASP A 88 8.47 -11.19 -10.49
C ASP A 88 7.99 -11.47 -11.92
N ASN A 89 7.65 -10.40 -12.62
CA ASN A 89 7.18 -10.47 -14.01
C ASN A 89 8.31 -10.42 -15.04
N SER A 90 9.59 -10.47 -14.64
CA SER A 90 10.68 -10.52 -15.63
C SER A 90 10.60 -11.80 -16.46
N LEU A 91 10.87 -11.66 -17.76
CA LEU A 91 10.68 -12.75 -18.72
C LEU A 91 11.92 -13.65 -18.81
N THR A 92 11.69 -14.96 -18.84
CA THR A 92 12.74 -15.98 -19.00
C THR A 92 12.34 -17.03 -20.02
N LYS A 93 13.32 -17.48 -20.83
CA LYS A 93 13.10 -18.53 -21.81
C LYS A 93 13.07 -19.91 -21.12
N LYS A 94 11.96 -20.64 -21.21
CA LYS A 94 11.83 -22.02 -20.71
C LYS A 94 12.36 -23.03 -21.73
N GLN A 95 12.48 -24.31 -21.34
CA GLN A 95 12.95 -25.41 -22.21
C GLN A 95 12.06 -25.62 -23.45
N THR A 96 10.79 -25.23 -23.37
CA THR A 96 9.84 -25.21 -24.49
C THR A 96 10.25 -24.24 -25.60
N GLY A 97 11.17 -23.31 -25.32
CA GLY A 97 11.57 -22.25 -26.24
C GLY A 97 10.76 -20.97 -26.09
N ARG A 98 9.62 -20.98 -25.38
CA ARG A 98 8.79 -19.81 -25.10
C ARG A 98 9.36 -18.96 -23.95
N LEU A 99 9.04 -17.68 -23.95
CA LEU A 99 9.36 -16.73 -22.90
C LEU A 99 8.22 -16.69 -21.88
N HIS A 100 8.50 -16.80 -20.58
CA HIS A 100 7.48 -16.78 -19.53
C HIS A 100 7.82 -15.76 -18.44
N ASN A 101 6.81 -15.17 -17.80
CA ASN A 101 7.00 -14.47 -16.53
C ASN A 101 7.49 -15.46 -15.46
N LYS A 102 8.33 -14.99 -14.53
CA LYS A 102 8.96 -15.88 -13.54
C LYS A 102 8.04 -16.29 -12.41
N LYS A 103 7.27 -15.35 -11.86
CA LYS A 103 6.49 -15.57 -10.63
C LYS A 103 5.30 -14.62 -10.55
N ASN A 104 4.11 -15.14 -10.77
CA ASN A 104 2.83 -14.48 -10.59
C ASN A 104 1.75 -15.57 -10.39
N GLU A 105 0.53 -15.19 -10.01
CA GLU A 105 -0.61 -16.13 -9.89
C GLU A 105 -1.09 -16.64 -11.27
N PHE A 106 -0.75 -15.94 -12.35
CA PHE A 106 -0.94 -16.40 -13.73
C PHE A 106 0.40 -16.65 -14.44
N ASP A 107 0.41 -17.60 -15.38
CA ASP A 107 1.54 -17.83 -16.31
C ASP A 107 1.22 -17.13 -17.64
N ALA A 108 2.02 -16.12 -17.96
CA ALA A 108 2.04 -15.48 -19.26
C ALA A 108 3.20 -16.05 -20.08
N SER A 109 2.92 -16.47 -21.30
CA SER A 109 3.94 -16.96 -22.22
C SER A 109 3.88 -16.32 -23.59
N PHE A 110 5.05 -16.08 -24.16
CA PHE A 110 5.22 -15.42 -25.46
C PHE A 110 6.10 -16.27 -26.37
N ALA A 111 5.80 -16.25 -27.67
CA ALA A 111 6.65 -16.86 -28.66
C ALA A 111 8.06 -16.21 -28.65
N ALA A 112 9.10 -16.98 -28.96
CA ALA A 112 10.45 -16.39 -29.12
C ALA A 112 10.63 -15.72 -30.49
N GLU A 113 9.72 -16.02 -31.41
CA GLU A 113 9.64 -15.54 -32.78
C GLU A 113 8.17 -15.67 -33.19
N THR A 114 7.62 -14.66 -33.88
CA THR A 114 6.26 -14.76 -34.45
C THR A 114 6.25 -15.82 -35.56
N ASP A 115 5.21 -16.66 -35.58
CA ASP A 115 4.96 -17.65 -36.63
C ASP A 115 3.44 -17.75 -36.78
N PRO A 116 2.86 -17.51 -37.96
CA PRO A 116 1.41 -17.62 -38.19
C PRO A 116 0.78 -18.96 -37.79
N ASN A 117 1.59 -20.01 -37.60
CA ASN A 117 1.16 -21.36 -37.23
C ASN A 117 1.40 -21.70 -35.75
N GLN A 118 1.87 -20.76 -34.92
CA GLN A 118 2.13 -20.97 -33.50
C GLN A 118 1.50 -19.86 -32.65
N SER A 119 0.94 -20.24 -31.50
CA SER A 119 0.33 -19.27 -30.58
C SER A 119 1.33 -18.19 -30.16
N LEU A 120 0.97 -16.93 -30.38
CA LEU A 120 1.81 -15.77 -30.07
C LEU A 120 1.89 -15.53 -28.57
N VAL A 121 0.74 -15.48 -27.91
CA VAL A 121 0.59 -15.23 -26.47
C VAL A 121 -0.29 -16.31 -25.86
N SER A 122 0.03 -16.74 -24.64
CA SER A 122 -0.84 -17.60 -23.83
C SER A 122 -0.88 -17.06 -22.41
N ILE A 123 -2.07 -16.98 -21.83
CA ILE A 123 -2.31 -16.59 -20.44
C ILE A 123 -3.05 -17.75 -19.77
N GLU A 124 -2.44 -18.35 -18.75
CA GLU A 124 -3.05 -19.40 -17.95
C GLU A 124 -3.30 -18.91 -16.52
N GLN A 125 -4.55 -19.04 -16.05
CA GLN A 125 -4.92 -18.85 -14.65
C GLN A 125 -5.90 -19.94 -14.23
N GLN A 126 -5.60 -20.67 -13.15
CA GLN A 126 -6.49 -21.69 -12.57
C GLN A 126 -6.97 -22.75 -13.60
N GLY A 127 -6.11 -23.14 -14.55
CA GLY A 127 -6.44 -24.09 -15.61
C GLY A 127 -7.35 -23.54 -16.72
N LYS A 128 -7.63 -22.23 -16.70
CA LYS A 128 -8.28 -21.49 -17.79
C LYS A 128 -7.22 -20.82 -18.63
N ILE A 129 -7.37 -20.92 -19.94
CA ILE A 129 -6.35 -20.46 -20.89
C ILE A 129 -6.97 -19.48 -21.88
N VAL A 130 -6.27 -18.38 -22.13
CA VAL A 130 -6.50 -17.46 -23.23
C VAL A 130 -5.26 -17.46 -24.10
N GLU A 131 -5.36 -18.03 -25.30
CA GLU A 131 -4.28 -18.04 -26.29
C GLU A 131 -4.62 -17.12 -27.45
N ILE A 132 -3.69 -16.25 -27.83
CA ILE A 132 -3.72 -15.52 -29.11
C ILE A 132 -3.01 -16.41 -30.12
N GLU A 133 -3.76 -17.08 -30.99
CA GLU A 133 -3.23 -17.96 -32.04
C GLU A 133 -2.61 -17.13 -33.17
N SER A 134 -3.34 -16.15 -33.67
CA SER A 134 -2.86 -15.23 -34.71
C SER A 134 -3.47 -13.85 -34.54
N ILE A 135 -2.80 -12.88 -35.15
CA ILE A 135 -3.29 -11.52 -35.33
C ILE A 135 -3.17 -11.26 -36.83
N ASP A 136 -4.21 -10.69 -37.42
CA ASP A 136 -4.22 -10.34 -38.84
C ASP A 136 -4.43 -8.82 -38.97
N LEU A 137 -3.71 -8.18 -39.90
CA LEU A 137 -3.94 -6.78 -40.29
C LEU A 137 -4.60 -6.76 -41.67
N ASN A 138 -5.88 -6.38 -41.76
CA ASN A 138 -6.65 -6.39 -43.00
C ASN A 138 -6.60 -7.75 -43.75
N GLY A 139 -6.45 -8.85 -43.00
CA GLY A 139 -6.31 -10.21 -43.52
C GLY A 139 -4.87 -10.64 -43.88
N GLU A 140 -3.89 -9.75 -43.74
CA GLU A 140 -2.46 -10.10 -43.83
C GLU A 140 -1.98 -10.73 -42.52
N GLN A 141 -1.21 -11.81 -42.61
CA GLN A 141 -0.61 -12.50 -41.47
C GLN A 141 0.67 -11.80 -41.01
N THR A 142 1.02 -11.95 -39.72
CA THR A 142 2.30 -11.45 -39.19
C THR A 142 3.52 -12.01 -39.93
N ALA A 143 4.55 -11.18 -40.10
CA ALA A 143 5.87 -11.63 -40.53
C ALA A 143 6.55 -12.46 -39.43
N GLU A 144 7.50 -13.33 -39.81
CA GLU A 144 8.37 -14.06 -38.87
C GLU A 144 9.46 -13.12 -38.34
N VAL A 145 9.34 -12.70 -37.09
CA VAL A 145 10.26 -11.76 -36.45
C VAL A 145 10.61 -12.20 -35.02
N PRO A 146 11.89 -12.10 -34.61
CA PRO A 146 12.31 -12.53 -33.29
C PRO A 146 11.84 -11.56 -32.20
N ALA A 147 11.57 -12.11 -31.02
CA ALA A 147 11.25 -11.36 -29.83
C ALA A 147 12.47 -10.59 -29.29
N VAL A 148 12.29 -9.29 -29.01
CA VAL A 148 13.23 -8.47 -28.24
C VAL A 148 12.70 -8.32 -26.83
N VAL A 149 13.45 -8.81 -25.84
CA VAL A 149 13.02 -8.84 -24.43
C VAL A 149 13.76 -7.80 -23.60
N LYS A 150 13.02 -7.03 -22.80
CA LYS A 150 13.54 -6.10 -21.80
C LYS A 150 12.69 -6.20 -20.53
N GLU A 151 13.28 -6.69 -19.44
CA GLU A 151 12.58 -6.90 -18.16
C GLU A 151 11.30 -7.73 -18.31
N ASN A 152 10.12 -7.13 -18.15
CA ASN A 152 8.79 -7.72 -18.27
C ASN A 152 8.11 -7.43 -19.63
N LYS A 153 8.83 -6.83 -20.58
CA LYS A 153 8.33 -6.45 -21.91
C LYS A 153 8.95 -7.31 -23.02
N VAL A 154 8.14 -7.76 -23.96
CA VAL A 154 8.56 -8.33 -25.24
C VAL A 154 8.13 -7.43 -26.39
N THR A 155 8.95 -7.28 -27.42
CA THR A 155 8.66 -6.48 -28.61
C THR A 155 9.01 -7.27 -29.86
N TYR A 156 8.06 -7.36 -30.77
CA TYR A 156 8.19 -7.91 -32.12
C TYR A 156 8.19 -6.73 -33.10
N LYS A 157 9.33 -6.48 -33.73
CA LYS A 157 9.50 -5.31 -34.58
C LYS A 157 9.09 -5.62 -36.01
N ASP A 158 8.39 -4.68 -36.64
CA ASP A 158 7.98 -4.79 -38.04
C ASP A 158 7.21 -6.09 -38.34
N VAL A 159 6.30 -6.47 -37.43
CA VAL A 159 5.37 -7.62 -37.62
C VAL A 159 4.47 -7.40 -38.84
N TYR A 160 4.19 -6.14 -39.13
CA TYR A 160 3.69 -5.64 -40.40
C TYR A 160 4.57 -4.45 -40.82
N PRO A 161 4.52 -4.01 -42.10
CA PRO A 161 5.21 -2.81 -42.52
C PRO A 161 4.91 -1.63 -41.57
N ASN A 162 5.97 -1.03 -41.03
CA ASN A 162 5.91 0.12 -40.11
C ASN A 162 5.08 -0.12 -38.83
N THR A 163 4.88 -1.36 -38.41
CA THR A 163 4.09 -1.70 -37.22
C THR A 163 4.87 -2.61 -36.28
N ASP A 164 5.07 -2.17 -35.04
CA ASP A 164 5.60 -3.02 -33.98
C ASP A 164 4.45 -3.52 -33.10
N LEU A 165 4.64 -4.71 -32.53
CA LEU A 165 3.76 -5.28 -31.53
C LEU A 165 4.55 -5.53 -30.25
N SER A 166 4.02 -5.10 -29.11
CA SER A 166 4.70 -5.33 -27.84
C SER A 166 3.75 -5.71 -26.73
N TYR A 167 4.26 -6.50 -25.78
CA TYR A 167 3.49 -6.96 -24.63
C TYR A 167 4.27 -6.67 -23.35
N THR A 168 3.61 -6.08 -22.36
CA THR A 168 4.17 -5.78 -21.04
C THR A 168 3.36 -6.50 -19.97
N VAL A 169 4.02 -7.37 -19.20
CA VAL A 169 3.37 -8.14 -18.13
C VAL A 169 3.28 -7.30 -16.85
N GLY A 170 2.06 -6.94 -16.45
CA GLY A 170 1.75 -6.30 -15.17
C GLY A 170 1.41 -7.32 -14.07
N ASN A 171 1.02 -6.82 -12.89
CA ASN A 171 0.71 -7.68 -11.75
C ASN A 171 -0.56 -8.51 -11.93
N ASN A 172 -1.54 -7.97 -12.66
CA ASN A 172 -2.86 -8.56 -12.89
C ASN A 172 -3.28 -8.39 -14.36
N LYS A 173 -2.35 -8.15 -15.30
CA LYS A 173 -2.69 -7.83 -16.69
C LYS A 173 -1.55 -8.12 -17.65
N ILE A 174 -1.88 -8.24 -18.93
CA ILE A 174 -0.95 -8.11 -20.04
C ILE A 174 -1.40 -6.93 -20.89
N LYS A 175 -0.56 -5.89 -20.92
CA LYS A 175 -0.72 -4.69 -21.76
C LYS A 175 -0.14 -5.00 -23.13
N GLU A 176 -0.92 -4.79 -24.20
CA GLU A 176 -0.46 -4.89 -25.58
C GLU A 176 -0.36 -3.47 -26.16
N ASP A 177 0.74 -3.18 -26.86
CA ASP A 177 0.90 -1.95 -27.64
C ASP A 177 1.10 -2.33 -29.12
N ILE A 178 0.23 -1.84 -30.00
CA ILE A 178 0.40 -1.86 -31.45
C ILE A 178 0.89 -0.47 -31.87
N LEU A 179 2.18 -0.38 -32.23
CA LEU A 179 2.83 0.89 -32.57
C LEU A 179 2.87 1.08 -34.09
N LEU A 180 2.00 1.95 -34.60
CA LEU A 180 2.02 2.45 -35.98
C LEU A 180 3.11 3.52 -36.10
N LYS A 181 4.22 3.21 -36.76
CA LYS A 181 5.36 4.14 -36.93
C LYS A 181 5.06 5.26 -37.91
N GLU A 182 4.21 4.98 -38.89
CA GLU A 182 3.84 5.90 -39.96
C GLU A 182 2.33 5.91 -40.15
N LYS A 183 1.86 6.97 -40.81
CA LYS A 183 0.47 7.15 -41.18
C LYS A 183 0.02 6.01 -42.11
N PRO A 184 -1.08 5.29 -41.81
CA PRO A 184 -1.64 4.27 -42.70
C PRO A 184 -1.97 4.85 -44.08
N ALA A 185 -1.90 4.02 -45.12
CA ALA A 185 -2.25 4.44 -46.48
C ALA A 185 -3.72 4.94 -46.57
N ASP A 186 -3.94 5.99 -47.36
CA ASP A 186 -5.19 6.75 -47.41
C ASP A 186 -6.42 5.94 -47.88
N ASP A 187 -6.24 4.75 -48.46
CA ASP A 187 -7.28 4.00 -49.17
C ASP A 187 -7.82 2.76 -48.44
N GLN A 188 -7.26 2.37 -47.28
CA GLN A 188 -7.72 1.20 -46.54
C GLN A 188 -8.01 1.50 -45.07
N PRO A 189 -9.20 1.12 -44.55
CA PRO A 189 -9.45 1.11 -43.13
C PRO A 189 -8.51 0.13 -42.44
N VAL A 190 -8.01 0.49 -41.25
CA VAL A 190 -7.19 -0.38 -40.43
C VAL A 190 -8.09 -1.30 -39.62
N GLU A 191 -7.91 -2.61 -39.76
CA GLU A 191 -8.59 -3.63 -38.96
C GLU A 191 -7.58 -4.66 -38.46
N TYR A 192 -7.52 -4.81 -37.14
CA TYR A 192 -6.79 -5.90 -36.49
C TYR A 192 -7.75 -7.00 -36.06
N SER A 193 -7.56 -8.21 -36.56
CA SER A 193 -8.36 -9.38 -36.21
C SER A 193 -7.53 -10.34 -35.37
N PHE A 194 -7.92 -10.52 -34.11
CA PHE A 194 -7.29 -11.40 -33.14
C PHE A 194 -8.05 -12.71 -33.08
N GLN A 195 -7.37 -13.82 -33.35
CA GLN A 195 -7.91 -15.16 -33.25
C GLN A 195 -7.45 -15.78 -31.95
N PHE A 196 -8.39 -16.00 -31.03
CA PHE A 196 -8.13 -16.60 -29.73
C PHE A 196 -8.59 -18.06 -29.66
N ASP A 197 -7.83 -18.90 -28.96
CA ASP A 197 -8.31 -20.16 -28.39
C ASP A 197 -8.49 -19.98 -26.88
N ILE A 198 -9.74 -20.10 -26.41
CA ILE A 198 -10.12 -19.95 -25.02
C ILE A 198 -10.58 -21.29 -24.44
N THR A 199 -9.83 -21.79 -23.45
CA THR A 199 -10.11 -23.09 -22.82
C THR A 199 -10.86 -22.92 -21.50
N GLY A 200 -12.06 -23.51 -21.44
CA GLY A 200 -12.90 -23.52 -20.23
C GLY A 200 -13.54 -22.16 -19.91
N LEU A 201 -13.64 -21.28 -20.91
CA LEU A 201 -14.14 -19.92 -20.80
C LEU A 201 -15.30 -19.64 -21.78
N THR A 202 -16.18 -18.72 -21.37
CA THR A 202 -17.28 -18.21 -22.18
C THR A 202 -17.26 -16.68 -22.18
N LEU A 203 -17.46 -16.07 -23.36
CA LEU A 203 -17.54 -14.64 -23.54
C LEU A 203 -18.87 -14.09 -23.01
N GLU A 204 -18.79 -13.08 -22.15
CA GLU A 204 -19.88 -12.16 -21.82
C GLU A 204 -19.58 -10.81 -22.46
N LYS A 205 -20.47 -10.35 -23.35
CA LYS A 205 -20.47 -8.98 -23.85
C LYS A 205 -21.47 -8.16 -23.06
N THR A 206 -21.04 -7.03 -22.51
CA THR A 206 -21.96 -6.10 -21.86
C THR A 206 -22.55 -5.10 -22.85
N ASN A 207 -23.68 -4.48 -22.50
CA ASN A 207 -24.36 -3.48 -23.33
C ASN A 207 -23.51 -2.23 -23.64
N ASP A 208 -22.46 -2.02 -22.87
CA ASP A 208 -21.52 -0.94 -23.05
C ASP A 208 -20.16 -1.42 -23.58
N ASN A 209 -20.15 -2.53 -24.33
CA ASN A 209 -19.01 -3.05 -25.10
C ASN A 209 -17.79 -3.46 -24.26
N TYR A 210 -17.99 -3.93 -23.03
CA TYR A 210 -16.94 -4.65 -22.31
C TYR A 210 -17.02 -6.14 -22.62
N LEU A 211 -15.84 -6.76 -22.72
CA LEU A 211 -15.70 -8.18 -23.00
C LEU A 211 -15.10 -8.85 -21.76
N TYR A 212 -15.88 -9.73 -21.14
CA TYR A 212 -15.42 -10.57 -20.04
C TYR A 212 -15.34 -12.03 -20.49
N LEU A 213 -14.32 -12.74 -20.01
CA LEU A 213 -14.22 -14.18 -20.18
C LEU A 213 -14.48 -14.85 -18.82
N LEU A 214 -15.59 -15.58 -18.76
CA LEU A 214 -16.10 -16.20 -17.55
C LEU A 214 -15.74 -17.67 -17.55
N ASP A 215 -15.46 -18.25 -16.40
CA ASP A 215 -15.39 -19.70 -16.26
C ASP A 215 -16.72 -20.32 -16.72
N SER A 216 -16.68 -21.18 -17.74
CA SER A 216 -17.89 -21.80 -18.31
C SER A 216 -18.69 -22.65 -17.33
N SER A 217 -18.10 -23.03 -16.18
CA SER A 217 -18.74 -23.85 -15.15
C SER A 217 -19.34 -23.05 -14.00
N THR A 218 -18.64 -22.02 -13.51
CA THR A 218 -19.05 -21.22 -12.34
C THR A 218 -19.66 -19.88 -12.72
N MET A 219 -19.45 -19.43 -13.96
CA MET A 219 -19.76 -18.08 -14.45
C MET A 219 -19.02 -16.95 -13.69
N GLU A 220 -17.93 -17.27 -12.96
CA GLU A 220 -17.06 -16.25 -12.38
C GLU A 220 -16.21 -15.59 -13.47
N ARG A 221 -16.03 -14.27 -13.41
CA ARG A 221 -15.13 -13.55 -14.33
C ARG A 221 -13.67 -13.92 -14.02
N ILE A 222 -12.95 -14.34 -15.05
CA ILE A 222 -11.53 -14.71 -14.93
C ILE A 222 -10.65 -13.70 -15.68
N PHE A 223 -11.05 -13.32 -16.90
CA PHE A 223 -10.36 -12.32 -17.69
C PHE A 223 -11.30 -11.22 -18.15
N MET A 224 -10.72 -10.06 -18.44
CA MET A 224 -11.38 -8.94 -19.09
C MET A 224 -10.49 -8.45 -20.23
N ILE A 225 -11.10 -8.12 -21.36
CA ILE A 225 -10.43 -7.41 -22.44
C ILE A 225 -10.91 -5.96 -22.34
N GLU A 226 -9.99 -5.09 -21.90
CA GLU A 226 -10.25 -3.67 -21.73
C GLU A 226 -10.55 -3.02 -23.09
N LYS A 227 -11.31 -1.93 -23.05
CA LYS A 227 -11.55 -1.15 -24.26
C LYS A 227 -10.24 -0.52 -24.71
N PRO A 228 -9.84 -0.71 -25.97
CA PRO A 228 -8.62 -0.10 -26.44
C PRO A 228 -8.80 1.40 -26.64
N PHE A 229 -7.69 2.11 -26.57
CA PHE A 229 -7.59 3.50 -27.00
C PHE A 229 -6.43 3.64 -27.98
N MET A 230 -6.37 4.78 -28.66
CA MET A 230 -5.26 5.16 -29.50
C MET A 230 -4.68 6.50 -29.06
N MET A 231 -3.36 6.63 -29.11
CA MET A 231 -2.62 7.80 -28.65
C MET A 231 -1.55 8.17 -29.65
N ASP A 232 -1.48 9.45 -30.02
CA ASP A 232 -0.42 9.96 -30.88
C ASP A 232 0.82 10.35 -30.06
N SER A 233 1.93 10.61 -30.74
CA SER A 233 3.21 10.95 -30.10
C SER A 233 3.37 12.45 -29.80
N SER A 234 2.31 13.23 -29.89
CA SER A 234 2.40 14.67 -29.64
C SER A 234 2.72 14.96 -28.18
N ILE A 235 3.64 15.90 -27.96
CA ILE A 235 4.03 16.38 -26.63
C ILE A 235 3.58 17.84 -26.54
N PRO A 236 2.49 18.14 -25.81
CA PRO A 236 2.03 19.50 -25.63
C PRO A 236 3.11 20.40 -25.03
N GLU A 237 3.12 21.69 -25.42
CA GLU A 237 4.08 22.64 -24.89
C GLU A 237 4.01 22.70 -23.35
N GLY A 238 5.18 22.60 -22.71
CA GLY A 238 5.31 22.60 -21.25
C GLY A 238 4.98 21.26 -20.57
N PHE A 239 4.60 20.21 -21.31
CA PHE A 239 4.43 18.88 -20.75
C PHE A 239 5.80 18.26 -20.41
N VAL A 240 5.92 17.71 -19.20
CA VAL A 240 7.12 17.03 -18.72
C VAL A 240 6.68 15.75 -18.03
N SER A 241 7.36 14.63 -18.33
CA SER A 241 7.06 13.31 -17.76
C SER A 241 8.33 12.53 -17.44
N ASN A 242 8.26 11.64 -16.45
CA ASN A 242 9.27 10.62 -16.14
C ASN A 242 8.80 9.20 -16.51
N MET A 243 7.67 9.10 -17.21
CA MET A 243 6.96 7.87 -17.51
C MET A 243 7.07 7.52 -18.99
N ASP A 244 7.47 6.28 -19.27
CA ASP A 244 7.32 5.69 -20.60
C ASP A 244 5.83 5.46 -20.89
N GLY A 245 5.33 5.95 -22.03
CA GLY A 245 3.91 5.85 -22.38
C GLY A 245 2.99 6.83 -21.63
N ALA A 246 3.53 7.97 -21.17
CA ALA A 246 2.73 9.02 -20.56
C ALA A 246 1.57 9.45 -21.46
N MET A 247 0.46 9.90 -20.85
CA MET A 247 -0.78 10.20 -21.56
C MET A 247 -1.11 11.70 -21.47
N PRO A 248 -0.49 12.60 -22.25
CA PRO A 248 -0.87 14.00 -22.21
C PRO A 248 -2.34 14.21 -22.57
N GLU A 249 -3.04 15.08 -21.84
CA GLU A 249 -4.45 15.38 -22.15
C GLU A 249 -4.61 15.95 -23.57
N GLY A 250 -5.55 15.39 -24.34
CA GLY A 250 -5.83 15.82 -25.72
C GLY A 250 -5.07 15.06 -26.82
N THR A 251 -4.25 14.07 -26.47
CA THR A 251 -3.41 13.30 -27.43
C THR A 251 -3.94 11.91 -27.76
N TRP A 252 -5.06 11.52 -27.16
CA TRP A 252 -5.63 10.17 -27.26
C TRP A 252 -7.12 10.19 -27.66
N SER A 253 -7.62 9.04 -28.10
CA SER A 253 -9.02 8.81 -28.45
C SER A 253 -9.45 7.37 -28.14
N ASP A 254 -10.68 7.22 -27.67
CA ASP A 254 -11.38 5.96 -27.44
C ASP A 254 -12.20 5.48 -28.66
N LYS A 255 -12.05 6.14 -29.81
CA LYS A 255 -12.80 5.82 -31.03
C LYS A 255 -12.20 4.60 -31.74
N ILE A 256 -12.44 3.43 -31.16
CA ILE A 256 -12.08 2.14 -31.73
C ILE A 256 -13.31 1.25 -31.65
N GLU A 257 -13.82 0.83 -32.80
CA GLU A 257 -14.90 -0.14 -32.84
C GLU A 257 -14.35 -1.52 -32.49
N ILE A 258 -15.08 -2.23 -31.63
CA ILE A 258 -14.76 -3.60 -31.23
C ILE A 258 -15.93 -4.51 -31.55
N ASP A 259 -15.67 -5.58 -32.29
CA ASP A 259 -16.58 -6.69 -32.44
C ASP A 259 -15.92 -7.98 -31.95
N ALA A 260 -16.72 -8.90 -31.42
CA ALA A 260 -16.22 -10.16 -30.89
C ALA A 260 -17.18 -11.31 -31.22
N ASP A 261 -16.71 -12.48 -31.63
CA ASP A 261 -17.59 -13.61 -31.91
C ASP A 261 -16.96 -14.89 -31.37
N GLN A 262 -17.67 -15.60 -30.49
CA GLN A 262 -17.21 -16.87 -29.94
C GLN A 262 -17.93 -18.03 -30.62
N LYS A 263 -17.16 -19.00 -31.11
CA LYS A 263 -17.62 -20.29 -31.65
C LYS A 263 -16.86 -21.44 -30.98
N GLY A 264 -17.50 -22.06 -29.99
CA GLY A 264 -16.84 -23.07 -29.16
C GLY A 264 -15.68 -22.43 -28.39
N ASN A 265 -14.48 -22.99 -28.50
CA ASN A 265 -13.28 -22.41 -27.89
C ASN A 265 -12.64 -21.31 -28.75
N LYS A 266 -13.07 -21.10 -29.98
CA LYS A 266 -12.51 -20.05 -30.84
C LYS A 266 -13.22 -18.74 -30.57
N LEU A 267 -12.46 -17.68 -30.30
CA LEU A 267 -12.97 -16.32 -30.13
C LEU A 267 -12.26 -15.40 -31.12
N LEU A 268 -13.01 -14.75 -32.00
CA LEU A 268 -12.50 -13.73 -32.90
C LEU A 268 -12.80 -12.36 -32.30
N ILE A 269 -11.80 -11.48 -32.20
CA ILE A 269 -12.02 -10.07 -31.84
C ILE A 269 -11.47 -9.19 -32.95
N SER A 270 -12.27 -8.26 -33.45
CA SER A 270 -11.88 -7.31 -34.49
C SER A 270 -11.84 -5.90 -33.91
N LEU A 271 -10.70 -5.23 -34.03
CA LEU A 271 -10.50 -3.84 -33.64
C LEU A 271 -10.42 -2.97 -34.90
N ARG A 272 -11.27 -1.95 -34.99
CA ARG A 272 -11.27 -0.99 -36.10
C ARG A 272 -11.05 0.42 -35.54
N PRO A 273 -9.80 0.90 -35.47
CA PRO A 273 -9.51 2.27 -35.09
C PRO A 273 -10.16 3.28 -36.04
N ASP A 274 -10.59 4.44 -35.53
CA ASP A 274 -11.23 5.48 -36.33
C ASP A 274 -10.24 6.07 -37.36
N GLN A 275 -10.53 5.79 -38.63
CA GLN A 275 -9.68 6.18 -39.76
C GLN A 275 -9.55 7.71 -39.85
N ASP A 276 -10.64 8.46 -39.65
CA ASP A 276 -10.61 9.93 -39.72
C ASP A 276 -9.65 10.51 -38.66
N TRP A 277 -9.65 9.95 -37.45
CA TRP A 277 -8.71 10.34 -36.40
C TRP A 277 -7.27 10.00 -36.77
N LEU A 278 -6.99 8.79 -37.27
CA LEU A 278 -5.64 8.38 -37.71
C LEU A 278 -5.12 9.22 -38.89
N GLN A 279 -6.02 9.66 -39.77
CA GLN A 279 -5.70 10.38 -40.99
C GLN A 279 -5.59 11.90 -40.79
N SER A 280 -6.08 12.44 -39.67
CA SER A 280 -6.07 13.87 -39.36
C SER A 280 -4.66 14.47 -39.47
N GLU A 281 -4.55 15.64 -40.09
CA GLU A 281 -3.30 16.41 -40.22
C GLU A 281 -2.73 16.85 -38.86
N GLU A 282 -3.55 16.82 -37.80
CA GLU A 282 -3.14 17.14 -36.44
C GLU A 282 -2.34 16.00 -35.76
N ARG A 283 -2.36 14.78 -36.31
CA ARG A 283 -1.71 13.62 -35.69
C ARG A 283 -0.20 13.63 -35.89
N ILE A 284 0.52 13.29 -34.84
CA ILE A 284 1.97 13.11 -34.87
C ILE A 284 2.29 11.64 -34.64
N TYR A 285 2.89 11.00 -35.64
CA TYR A 285 3.31 9.61 -35.56
C TYR A 285 4.67 9.45 -34.86
N PRO A 286 4.89 8.36 -34.11
CA PRO A 286 4.07 7.14 -34.08
C PRO A 286 2.74 7.26 -33.32
N VAL A 287 1.77 6.41 -33.67
CA VAL A 287 0.51 6.22 -32.95
C VAL A 287 0.54 4.86 -32.27
N THR A 288 0.14 4.79 -31.01
CA THR A 288 -0.02 3.53 -30.27
C THR A 288 -1.49 3.20 -30.14
N ILE A 289 -1.89 1.98 -30.53
CA ILE A 289 -3.20 1.40 -30.21
C ILE A 289 -2.99 0.38 -29.10
N ASP A 290 -3.82 0.44 -28.07
CA ASP A 290 -3.55 -0.22 -26.81
C ASP A 290 -4.73 -1.09 -26.36
N PRO A 291 -4.82 -2.36 -26.80
CA PRO A 291 -5.68 -3.35 -26.16
C PRO A 291 -4.99 -3.94 -24.92
N THR A 292 -5.78 -4.32 -23.91
CA THR A 292 -5.24 -4.91 -22.67
C THR A 292 -6.08 -6.08 -22.22
N VAL A 293 -5.42 -7.18 -21.83
CA VAL A 293 -6.08 -8.33 -21.18
C VAL A 293 -5.80 -8.27 -19.68
N LYS A 294 -6.83 -7.95 -18.88
CA LYS A 294 -6.79 -7.97 -17.41
C LYS A 294 -7.14 -9.36 -16.90
N VAL A 295 -6.42 -9.79 -15.88
CA VAL A 295 -6.54 -11.04 -15.13
C VAL A 295 -7.13 -10.68 -13.76
N TYR A 296 -8.30 -11.21 -13.43
CA TYR A 296 -9.01 -10.80 -12.20
C TYR A 296 -8.35 -11.35 -10.94
N GLN A 297 -7.70 -10.47 -10.15
CA GLN A 297 -7.01 -10.81 -8.90
C GLN A 297 -6.94 -9.60 -7.93
N PRO A 298 -7.48 -9.64 -6.69
CA PRO A 298 -8.47 -10.58 -6.14
C PRO A 298 -9.91 -10.30 -6.64
N LYS A 299 -10.92 -11.07 -6.19
CA LYS A 299 -12.32 -11.07 -6.70
C LYS A 299 -13.09 -9.73 -6.66
N ASN A 300 -12.51 -8.65 -6.14
CA ASN A 300 -13.09 -7.32 -6.17
C ASN A 300 -12.23 -6.43 -7.07
N ASP A 301 -12.84 -5.74 -8.03
CA ASP A 301 -12.20 -4.63 -8.73
C ASP A 301 -11.77 -3.62 -7.67
N LEU A 302 -10.47 -3.56 -7.37
CA LEU A 302 -9.89 -2.46 -6.62
C LEU A 302 -9.68 -1.34 -7.62
N ASN A 303 -10.46 -0.29 -7.42
CA ASN A 303 -10.80 0.63 -8.48
C ASN A 303 -9.88 1.87 -8.42
N ASP A 304 -9.24 2.21 -9.52
CA ASP A 304 -8.85 3.59 -9.81
C ASP A 304 -9.29 4.02 -11.21
N THR A 305 -9.61 5.29 -11.38
CA THR A 305 -10.07 5.79 -12.69
C THR A 305 -9.90 7.30 -12.78
N THR A 306 -9.73 7.79 -14.00
CA THR A 306 -9.74 9.22 -14.29
C THR A 306 -11.03 9.62 -15.02
N ILE A 307 -11.66 10.71 -14.57
CA ILE A 307 -12.87 11.29 -15.17
C ILE A 307 -12.59 12.69 -15.73
N ARG A 308 -13.18 12.99 -16.90
CA ARG A 308 -12.83 14.15 -17.72
C ARG A 308 -14.05 14.95 -18.17
N SER A 309 -14.06 16.26 -17.94
CA SER A 309 -15.19 17.10 -18.34
C SER A 309 -15.36 17.21 -19.86
N ALA A 310 -14.27 17.13 -20.63
CA ALA A 310 -14.32 17.20 -22.09
C ALA A 310 -14.66 15.86 -22.77
N LEU A 311 -14.53 14.75 -22.05
CA LEU A 311 -14.90 13.40 -22.49
C LEU A 311 -15.91 12.80 -21.48
N PRO A 312 -17.12 13.38 -21.38
CA PRO A 312 -17.93 13.22 -20.19
C PRO A 312 -18.60 11.85 -20.05
N ASP A 313 -18.57 11.04 -21.10
CA ASP A 313 -19.11 9.68 -21.16
C ASP A 313 -18.02 8.61 -21.42
N THR A 314 -16.76 9.02 -21.41
CA THR A 314 -15.59 8.13 -21.48
C THR A 314 -15.07 7.86 -20.06
N THR A 315 -14.76 6.61 -19.78
CA THR A 315 -14.11 6.18 -18.53
C THR A 315 -12.60 6.15 -18.69
N GLY A 316 -11.85 6.35 -17.62
CA GLY A 316 -10.38 6.25 -17.60
C GLY A 316 -9.90 5.14 -16.66
N GLY A 317 -10.62 4.01 -16.60
CA GLY A 317 -10.26 2.87 -15.73
C GLY A 317 -9.15 1.96 -16.27
N GLY A 318 -8.58 2.29 -17.44
CA GLY A 318 -7.34 1.69 -17.95
C GLY A 318 -6.25 2.74 -18.20
N ASP A 319 -6.43 3.94 -17.63
CA ASP A 319 -5.47 5.03 -17.79
C ASP A 319 -4.21 4.70 -16.98
N LEU A 320 -3.04 4.90 -17.58
CA LEU A 320 -1.77 4.68 -16.90
C LEU A 320 -1.48 5.77 -15.83
N GLU A 321 -2.26 6.85 -15.81
CA GLU A 321 -2.06 7.99 -14.93
C GLU A 321 -3.36 8.49 -14.29
N LEU A 322 -3.26 8.91 -13.03
CA LEU A 322 -4.30 9.57 -12.26
C LEU A 322 -4.10 11.09 -12.29
N GLY A 323 -5.04 11.82 -12.93
CA GLY A 323 -4.94 13.26 -13.14
C GLY A 323 -5.79 14.14 -12.23
N ALA A 324 -5.28 15.33 -11.92
CA ALA A 324 -6.01 16.39 -11.24
C ALA A 324 -5.65 17.78 -11.80
N GLY A 325 -6.66 18.54 -12.24
CA GLY A 325 -6.48 19.93 -12.70
C GLY A 325 -7.25 20.27 -13.96
N LEU A 326 -6.78 21.30 -14.68
CA LEU A 326 -7.39 21.80 -15.90
C LEU A 326 -6.37 21.79 -17.04
N HIS A 327 -6.71 21.11 -18.12
CA HIS A 327 -6.09 21.32 -19.43
C HIS A 327 -6.88 22.42 -20.16
N SER A 328 -6.34 23.65 -20.20
CA SER A 328 -7.14 24.81 -20.62
C SER A 328 -7.40 24.85 -22.11
N THR A 329 -6.52 24.28 -22.94
CA THR A 329 -6.69 24.25 -24.41
C THR A 329 -7.97 23.55 -24.82
N SER A 330 -8.29 22.42 -24.19
CA SER A 330 -9.51 21.65 -24.44
C SER A 330 -10.62 21.92 -23.41
N ASN A 331 -10.44 22.91 -22.51
CA ASN A 331 -11.31 23.17 -21.37
C ASN A 331 -11.69 21.87 -20.60
N ASN A 332 -10.69 21.02 -20.36
CA ASN A 332 -10.87 19.69 -19.78
C ASN A 332 -10.43 19.69 -18.31
N ILE A 333 -11.39 19.60 -17.40
CA ILE A 333 -11.14 19.34 -15.99
C ILE A 333 -10.96 17.83 -15.82
N VAL A 334 -9.86 17.47 -15.15
CA VAL A 334 -9.49 16.09 -14.86
C VAL A 334 -9.53 15.87 -13.35
N ARG A 335 -10.14 14.77 -12.93
CA ARG A 335 -10.17 14.29 -11.54
C ARG A 335 -9.93 12.79 -11.54
N SER A 336 -9.42 12.26 -10.43
CA SER A 336 -9.25 10.81 -10.27
C SER A 336 -9.98 10.28 -9.05
N LEU A 337 -10.47 9.05 -9.17
CA LEU A 337 -11.11 8.31 -8.10
C LEU A 337 -10.20 7.12 -7.74
N LEU A 338 -10.10 6.79 -6.46
CA LEU A 338 -9.33 5.63 -5.99
C LEU A 338 -10.05 4.94 -4.83
N GLN A 339 -9.94 3.63 -4.73
CA GLN A 339 -10.46 2.85 -3.61
C GLN A 339 -9.47 1.76 -3.20
N PHE A 340 -9.31 1.59 -1.88
CA PHE A 340 -8.46 0.54 -1.31
C PHE A 340 -9.31 -0.36 -0.41
N ASP A 341 -9.08 -1.67 -0.47
CA ASP A 341 -9.67 -2.61 0.47
C ASP A 341 -8.90 -2.57 1.79
N VAL A 342 -9.61 -2.16 2.85
CA VAL A 342 -9.07 -2.09 4.22
C VAL A 342 -9.51 -3.27 5.09
N GLY A 343 -10.22 -4.25 4.52
CA GLY A 343 -10.74 -5.43 5.23
C GLY A 343 -9.65 -6.37 5.76
N MET A 344 -8.42 -6.22 5.26
CA MET A 344 -7.22 -6.91 5.74
C MET A 344 -6.68 -6.36 7.07
N LEU A 345 -7.08 -5.17 7.49
CA LEU A 345 -6.68 -4.63 8.79
C LEU A 345 -7.26 -5.50 9.92
N PRO A 346 -6.48 -5.81 10.98
CA PRO A 346 -6.96 -6.67 12.06
C PRO A 346 -8.23 -6.12 12.72
N LYS A 347 -9.24 -6.98 12.90
CA LYS A 347 -10.50 -6.59 13.55
C LYS A 347 -10.24 -6.06 14.95
N GLY A 348 -10.85 -4.91 15.26
CA GLY A 348 -10.70 -4.22 16.54
C GLY A 348 -9.40 -3.43 16.68
N ALA A 349 -8.50 -3.44 15.67
CA ALA A 349 -7.36 -2.54 15.66
C ALA A 349 -7.83 -1.09 15.76
N LYS A 350 -7.08 -0.28 16.49
CA LYS A 350 -7.30 1.16 16.56
C LYS A 350 -6.44 1.83 15.50
N ILE A 351 -7.07 2.56 14.59
CA ILE A 351 -6.33 3.34 13.61
C ILE A 351 -5.75 4.59 14.27
N MET A 352 -4.48 4.86 13.99
CA MET A 352 -3.73 6.02 14.51
C MET A 352 -3.51 7.07 13.43
N ASN A 353 -3.19 6.64 12.21
CA ASN A 353 -2.96 7.52 11.08
C ASN A 353 -3.16 6.75 9.76
N ALA A 354 -3.52 7.45 8.69
CA ALA A 354 -3.53 6.89 7.36
C ALA A 354 -3.06 7.92 6.33
N GLN A 355 -2.43 7.46 5.25
CA GLN A 355 -1.90 8.32 4.19
C GLN A 355 -2.07 7.67 2.82
N LEU A 356 -2.58 8.43 1.84
CA LEU A 356 -2.49 8.08 0.42
C LEU A 356 -1.15 8.57 -0.12
N ASN A 357 -0.37 7.66 -0.71
CA ASN A 357 0.95 7.92 -1.27
C ASN A 357 0.90 7.76 -2.79
N LEU A 358 1.23 8.82 -3.53
CA LEU A 358 1.26 8.81 -5.00
C LEU A 358 2.59 9.39 -5.50
N ARG A 359 3.14 8.78 -6.55
CA ARG A 359 4.34 9.24 -7.25
C ARG A 359 3.95 10.11 -8.44
N LEU A 360 4.55 11.29 -8.59
CA LEU A 360 4.28 12.22 -9.69
C LEU A 360 4.85 11.67 -11.00
N SER A 361 4.00 11.42 -11.99
CA SER A 361 4.38 10.88 -13.29
C SER A 361 4.64 11.98 -14.32
N SER A 362 3.70 12.91 -14.43
CA SER A 362 3.77 14.01 -15.40
C SER A 362 3.08 15.28 -14.92
N VAL A 363 3.49 16.40 -15.52
CA VAL A 363 2.91 17.72 -15.28
C VAL A 363 2.68 18.43 -16.59
N TRP A 364 1.58 19.17 -16.68
CA TRP A 364 1.41 20.18 -17.71
C TRP A 364 1.78 21.53 -17.13
N ASN A 365 2.92 22.03 -17.59
CA ASN A 365 3.65 23.21 -17.10
C ASN A 365 4.08 23.13 -15.63
N THR A 366 4.94 24.08 -15.26
CA THR A 366 5.60 24.14 -13.94
C THR A 366 4.79 24.88 -12.87
N THR A 367 3.59 25.38 -13.22
CA THR A 367 2.73 26.12 -12.29
C THR A 367 2.33 25.22 -11.13
N ALA A 368 2.57 25.68 -9.90
CA ALA A 368 2.16 24.95 -8.72
C ALA A 368 0.64 24.93 -8.58
N SER A 369 0.09 23.75 -8.27
CA SER A 369 -1.34 23.55 -8.03
C SER A 369 -1.55 22.83 -6.72
N SER A 370 -2.52 23.30 -5.94
CA SER A 370 -2.99 22.59 -4.75
C SER A 370 -3.93 21.48 -5.19
N ILE A 371 -3.58 20.24 -4.85
CA ILE A 371 -4.38 19.03 -5.14
C ILE A 371 -4.99 18.56 -3.82
N GLY A 372 -6.32 18.58 -3.74
CA GLY A 372 -7.09 18.17 -2.57
C GLY A 372 -7.56 16.72 -2.66
N LEU A 373 -7.61 16.07 -1.50
CA LEU A 373 -8.18 14.74 -1.30
C LEU A 373 -9.53 14.86 -0.58
N TYR A 374 -10.53 14.17 -1.11
CA TYR A 374 -11.90 14.15 -0.58
C TYR A 374 -12.42 12.72 -0.48
N GLU A 375 -13.36 12.48 0.43
CA GLU A 375 -14.06 11.20 0.51
C GLU A 375 -15.22 11.19 -0.49
N MET A 376 -15.40 10.10 -1.21
CA MET A 376 -16.58 9.91 -2.07
C MET A 376 -17.85 9.78 -1.20
N SER A 377 -19.00 10.17 -1.76
CA SER A 377 -20.30 10.01 -1.10
C SER A 377 -21.23 9.04 -1.82
N SER A 378 -20.82 8.56 -3.00
CA SER A 378 -21.52 7.57 -3.80
C SER A 378 -20.53 6.52 -4.31
N ALA A 379 -20.89 5.24 -4.23
CA ALA A 379 -20.12 4.15 -4.82
C ALA A 379 -20.05 4.26 -6.35
N TRP A 380 -18.99 3.71 -6.92
CA TRP A 380 -18.69 3.77 -8.34
C TRP A 380 -17.99 2.48 -8.80
N GLU A 381 -17.92 2.31 -10.12
CA GLU A 381 -17.32 1.15 -10.79
C GLU A 381 -16.19 1.66 -11.70
N GLU A 382 -14.96 1.15 -11.55
CA GLU A 382 -13.75 1.58 -12.29
C GLU A 382 -14.01 1.76 -13.78
N ASN A 383 -14.52 0.71 -14.40
CA ASN A 383 -14.74 0.63 -15.83
C ASN A 383 -16.07 1.25 -16.30
N ARG A 384 -16.73 2.04 -15.45
CA ARG A 384 -18.03 2.67 -15.78
C ARG A 384 -18.14 4.11 -15.30
N ALA A 385 -17.31 4.51 -14.35
CA ALA A 385 -17.27 5.88 -13.88
C ALA A 385 -16.74 6.79 -14.99
N THR A 386 -17.49 7.86 -15.24
CA THR A 386 -17.20 8.93 -16.20
C THR A 386 -17.48 10.26 -15.51
N TRP A 387 -17.37 11.38 -16.23
CA TRP A 387 -17.78 12.67 -15.69
C TRP A 387 -19.29 12.76 -15.39
N ASN A 388 -20.12 12.07 -16.18
CA ASN A 388 -21.58 12.07 -16.03
C ASN A 388 -22.10 10.89 -15.18
N ARG A 389 -21.43 9.72 -15.23
CA ARG A 389 -21.92 8.46 -14.65
C ARG A 389 -20.99 7.90 -13.59
N ARG A 390 -21.56 7.21 -12.60
CA ARG A 390 -20.79 6.49 -11.56
C ARG A 390 -20.78 4.98 -11.72
N THR A 391 -21.79 4.45 -12.40
CA THR A 391 -21.99 3.03 -12.71
C THR A 391 -22.66 2.94 -14.07
N LEU A 392 -22.84 1.73 -14.59
CA LEU A 392 -23.53 1.51 -15.86
C LEU A 392 -24.92 2.20 -15.92
N SER A 393 -25.70 2.15 -14.84
CA SER A 393 -27.08 2.62 -14.82
C SER A 393 -27.32 3.92 -14.03
N ALA A 394 -26.34 4.43 -13.28
CA ALA A 394 -26.53 5.61 -12.41
C ALA A 394 -25.64 6.81 -12.79
N LEU A 395 -26.26 7.99 -12.78
CA LEU A 395 -25.59 9.28 -12.91
C LEU A 395 -25.04 9.74 -11.55
N TRP A 396 -24.04 10.62 -11.59
CA TRP A 396 -23.69 11.44 -10.44
C TRP A 396 -24.80 12.46 -10.15
N ALA A 397 -25.02 12.81 -8.88
CA ALA A 397 -25.88 13.94 -8.54
C ALA A 397 -25.26 15.26 -9.02
N ASN A 398 -23.93 15.38 -8.91
CA ASN A 398 -23.15 16.48 -9.46
C ASN A 398 -22.12 15.96 -10.48
N LYS A 399 -22.09 16.54 -11.67
CA LYS A 399 -21.11 16.15 -12.70
C LYS A 399 -19.67 16.28 -12.15
N GLY A 400 -18.83 15.31 -12.50
CA GLY A 400 -17.46 15.20 -12.01
C GLY A 400 -17.33 14.50 -10.65
N GLY A 401 -18.33 13.73 -10.23
CA GLY A 401 -18.28 12.87 -9.05
C GLY A 401 -18.97 13.44 -7.81
N ASP A 402 -19.61 12.57 -7.04
CA ASP A 402 -20.23 12.90 -5.75
C ASP A 402 -19.25 12.64 -4.60
N TYR A 403 -18.92 13.69 -3.86
CA TYR A 403 -17.95 13.63 -2.75
C TYR A 403 -18.40 14.51 -1.56
N LYS A 404 -17.83 14.25 -0.38
CA LYS A 404 -17.99 15.09 0.81
C LYS A 404 -17.14 16.35 0.64
N THR A 405 -17.75 17.53 0.76
CA THR A 405 -17.05 18.82 0.55
C THR A 405 -16.01 19.15 1.62
N SER A 406 -16.02 18.44 2.75
CA SER A 406 -14.97 18.51 3.77
C SER A 406 -13.65 17.98 3.21
N LEU A 407 -12.66 18.86 3.08
CA LEU A 407 -11.31 18.50 2.66
C LEU A 407 -10.67 17.55 3.70
N LEU A 408 -10.11 16.43 3.24
CA LEU A 408 -9.32 15.54 4.09
C LEU A 408 -7.92 16.13 4.30
N SER A 409 -7.22 16.39 3.19
CA SER A 409 -5.91 17.05 3.15
C SER A 409 -5.60 17.54 1.73
N SER A 410 -4.51 18.26 1.57
CA SER A 410 -4.05 18.76 0.27
C SER A 410 -2.53 18.78 0.17
N GLN A 411 -2.02 18.67 -1.05
CA GLN A 411 -0.60 18.81 -1.37
C GLN A 411 -0.41 19.87 -2.46
N THR A 412 0.61 20.71 -2.32
CA THR A 412 1.00 21.67 -3.37
C THR A 412 2.02 21.00 -4.28
N VAL A 413 1.65 20.79 -5.53
CA VAL A 413 2.42 20.04 -6.52
C VAL A 413 2.90 20.99 -7.61
N GLY A 414 4.22 21.12 -7.74
CA GLY A 414 4.90 22.05 -8.65
C GLY A 414 5.40 21.41 -9.94
N ALA A 415 6.58 21.84 -10.39
CA ALA A 415 7.30 21.22 -11.48
C ALA A 415 7.73 19.78 -11.15
N LEU A 416 7.83 18.94 -12.18
CA LEU A 416 8.43 17.62 -12.09
C LEU A 416 9.96 17.75 -12.17
N ASP A 417 10.66 17.18 -11.19
CA ASP A 417 12.12 17.02 -11.24
C ASP A 417 12.47 15.70 -11.94
N THR A 418 13.06 15.79 -13.13
CA THR A 418 13.51 14.62 -13.91
C THR A 418 14.98 14.25 -13.64
N THR A 419 15.66 14.97 -12.73
CA THR A 419 17.08 14.72 -12.39
C THR A 419 17.25 13.71 -11.27
N VAL A 420 16.18 13.42 -10.52
CA VAL A 420 16.16 12.43 -9.44
C VAL A 420 15.94 11.01 -9.95
N THR A 421 16.51 10.02 -9.26
CA THR A 421 16.42 8.60 -9.64
C THR A 421 15.01 8.03 -9.46
N GLU A 422 14.26 8.54 -8.48
CA GLU A 422 12.87 8.16 -8.26
C GLU A 422 11.94 9.37 -8.41
N PRO A 423 10.75 9.19 -9.02
CA PRO A 423 9.72 10.22 -9.08
C PRO A 423 9.39 10.82 -7.71
N GLN A 424 9.06 12.12 -7.65
CA GLN A 424 8.67 12.77 -6.39
C GLN A 424 7.43 12.08 -5.76
N LEU A 425 7.51 11.79 -4.46
CA LEU A 425 6.42 11.18 -3.69
C LEU A 425 5.61 12.25 -2.94
N PHE A 426 4.29 12.22 -3.10
CA PHE A 426 3.35 13.07 -2.38
C PHE A 426 2.47 12.23 -1.46
N LYS A 427 2.22 12.74 -0.24
CA LYS A 427 1.47 12.03 0.81
C LYS A 427 0.26 12.84 1.27
N TRP A 428 -0.95 12.35 1.07
CA TRP A 428 -2.17 12.97 1.58
C TRP A 428 -2.62 12.27 2.85
N THR A 429 -2.62 12.99 3.97
CA THR A 429 -3.12 12.46 5.24
C THR A 429 -4.63 12.21 5.17
N ILE A 430 -5.05 11.07 5.70
CA ILE A 430 -6.43 10.66 5.92
C ILE A 430 -6.60 10.51 7.43
N LYS A 431 -7.68 11.08 7.98
CA LYS A 431 -7.94 11.03 9.43
C LYS A 431 -8.15 9.58 9.87
N ALA A 432 -7.62 9.23 11.03
CA ALA A 432 -7.79 7.90 11.62
C ALA A 432 -9.26 7.46 11.69
N ASP A 433 -10.15 8.35 12.11
CA ASP A 433 -11.59 8.08 12.21
C ASP A 433 -12.23 7.73 10.86
N THR A 434 -11.70 8.25 9.74
CA THR A 434 -12.22 7.90 8.40
C THR A 434 -11.96 6.43 8.10
N VAL A 435 -10.74 5.95 8.32
CA VAL A 435 -10.38 4.54 8.09
C VAL A 435 -11.01 3.63 9.15
N GLN A 436 -11.11 4.10 10.41
CA GLN A 436 -11.83 3.38 11.46
C GLN A 436 -13.30 3.15 11.05
N ASN A 437 -13.98 4.18 10.52
CA ASN A 437 -15.35 4.05 10.01
C ASN A 437 -15.45 3.06 8.85
N TRP A 438 -14.46 3.01 7.95
CA TRP A 438 -14.42 2.00 6.88
C TRP A 438 -14.27 0.58 7.42
N MET A 439 -13.48 0.36 8.48
CA MET A 439 -13.37 -0.94 9.13
C MET A 439 -14.65 -1.35 9.84
N ASP A 440 -15.28 -0.41 10.56
CA ASP A 440 -16.48 -0.67 11.34
C ASP A 440 -17.73 -0.81 10.45
N GLN A 441 -17.75 -0.11 9.31
CA GLN A 441 -18.82 -0.12 8.32
C GLN A 441 -18.25 -0.21 6.90
N PRO A 442 -17.86 -1.41 6.43
CA PRO A 442 -17.23 -1.59 5.11
C PRO A 442 -18.01 -1.01 3.93
N SER A 443 -19.35 -0.97 4.01
CA SER A 443 -20.20 -0.37 2.97
C SER A 443 -20.06 1.15 2.84
N GLN A 444 -19.44 1.83 3.80
CA GLN A 444 -19.14 3.27 3.75
C GLN A 444 -17.81 3.56 3.06
N ASN A 445 -16.95 2.55 2.82
CA ASN A 445 -15.75 2.72 2.03
C ASN A 445 -16.09 2.76 0.55
N VAL A 446 -16.52 3.94 0.06
CA VAL A 446 -16.87 4.18 -1.35
C VAL A 446 -15.76 4.89 -2.14
N GLY A 447 -14.55 4.94 -1.57
CA GLY A 447 -13.37 5.50 -2.20
C GLY A 447 -13.11 6.98 -1.92
N LEU A 448 -12.13 7.52 -2.63
CA LEU A 448 -11.56 8.84 -2.51
C LEU A 448 -11.58 9.56 -3.86
N MET A 449 -11.60 10.89 -3.84
CA MET A 449 -11.43 11.74 -5.01
C MET A 449 -10.20 12.63 -4.86
N LEU A 450 -9.37 12.63 -5.90
CA LEU A 450 -8.29 13.57 -6.12
C LEU A 450 -8.75 14.64 -7.11
N LYS A 451 -8.68 15.92 -6.71
CA LYS A 451 -8.98 17.04 -7.62
C LYS A 451 -8.16 18.29 -7.29
N ALA A 452 -7.96 19.17 -8.27
CA ALA A 452 -7.37 20.47 -7.98
C ALA A 452 -8.29 21.32 -7.09
N SER A 453 -7.71 22.09 -6.17
CA SER A 453 -8.44 23.06 -5.34
C SER A 453 -8.96 24.22 -6.19
N ASN A 454 -8.22 24.59 -7.24
CA ASN A 454 -8.63 25.58 -8.23
C ASN A 454 -8.64 24.96 -9.64
N GLU A 455 -9.81 24.58 -10.12
CA GLU A 455 -10.01 23.97 -11.47
C GLU A 455 -10.20 25.01 -12.58
N THR A 456 -9.86 26.29 -12.30
CA THR A 456 -9.74 27.35 -13.31
C THR A 456 -8.29 27.70 -13.64
N LEU A 457 -7.34 27.21 -12.83
CA LEU A 457 -5.92 27.40 -13.07
C LEU A 457 -5.47 26.47 -14.19
N ALA A 458 -4.92 27.03 -15.27
CA ALA A 458 -4.46 26.30 -16.45
C ALA A 458 -3.20 25.45 -16.17
N THR A 459 -3.38 24.35 -15.43
CA THR A 459 -2.36 23.34 -15.17
C THR A 459 -3.04 22.06 -14.69
N TYR A 460 -2.43 20.91 -14.98
CA TYR A 460 -2.78 19.64 -14.36
C TYR A 460 -1.53 18.91 -13.88
N LYS A 461 -1.74 18.00 -12.94
CA LYS A 461 -0.72 17.13 -12.36
C LYS A 461 -1.22 15.70 -12.45
N LYS A 462 -0.33 14.77 -12.79
CA LYS A 462 -0.64 13.36 -12.96
C LYS A 462 0.27 12.50 -12.11
N PHE A 463 -0.28 11.39 -11.63
CA PHE A 463 0.42 10.42 -10.80
C PHE A 463 0.32 9.05 -11.45
N TYR A 464 1.25 8.16 -11.15
CA TYR A 464 1.15 6.76 -11.56
C TYR A 464 -0.16 6.14 -11.03
N SER A 465 -0.90 5.43 -11.90
CA SER A 465 -2.08 4.63 -11.53
C SER A 465 -1.69 3.19 -11.17
N GLY A 466 -2.67 2.41 -10.70
CA GLY A 466 -2.54 0.95 -10.60
C GLY A 466 -2.25 0.32 -11.95
N ASP A 467 -2.82 0.85 -13.04
CA ASP A 467 -2.72 0.25 -14.37
C ASP A 467 -1.34 0.31 -15.02
N TYR A 468 -0.39 1.07 -14.46
CA TYR A 468 0.95 1.18 -15.02
C TYR A 468 1.81 -0.08 -14.79
N SER A 469 2.10 -0.79 -15.87
CA SER A 469 2.87 -2.05 -15.85
C SER A 469 4.39 -1.89 -16.01
N GLY A 470 4.89 -0.68 -16.28
CA GLY A 470 6.33 -0.45 -16.57
C GLY A 470 7.24 -0.43 -15.33
N LYS A 471 6.77 0.12 -14.20
CA LYS A 471 7.48 0.17 -12.91
C LYS A 471 6.49 0.02 -11.75
N LEU A 472 6.16 -1.23 -11.45
CA LEU A 472 5.14 -1.63 -10.46
C LEU A 472 5.38 -1.10 -9.04
N GLN A 473 6.62 -0.73 -8.70
CA GLN A 473 6.94 -0.11 -7.40
C GLN A 473 6.38 1.33 -7.25
N TYR A 474 5.89 1.95 -8.33
CA TYR A 474 5.34 3.31 -8.32
C TYR A 474 3.82 3.36 -8.20
N SER A 475 3.14 2.21 -8.19
CA SER A 475 1.69 2.12 -8.03
C SER A 475 1.21 2.82 -6.74
N PRO A 476 -0.03 3.35 -6.71
CA PRO A 476 -0.62 3.98 -5.54
C PRO A 476 -0.54 3.11 -4.28
N LYS A 477 -0.33 3.72 -3.11
CA LYS A 477 -0.35 3.00 -1.82
C LYS A 477 -1.16 3.74 -0.77
N LEU A 478 -2.02 3.01 -0.06
CA LEU A 478 -2.60 3.45 1.20
C LEU A 478 -1.75 2.90 2.36
N THR A 479 -1.11 3.78 3.12
CA THR A 479 -0.41 3.40 4.34
C THR A 479 -1.29 3.66 5.55
N VAL A 480 -1.47 2.65 6.40
CA VAL A 480 -2.27 2.74 7.63
C VAL A 480 -1.40 2.36 8.82
N THR A 481 -1.23 3.28 9.76
CA THR A 481 -0.64 2.99 11.06
C THR A 481 -1.74 2.68 12.05
N TYR A 482 -1.67 1.52 12.68
CA TYR A 482 -2.66 1.03 13.63
C TYR A 482 -2.00 0.37 14.84
N TYR A 483 -2.76 0.26 15.92
CA TYR A 483 -2.38 -0.51 17.08
C TYR A 483 -3.28 -1.73 17.22
N PRO A 484 -2.72 -2.96 17.33
CA PRO A 484 -3.51 -4.17 17.37
C PRO A 484 -4.16 -4.38 18.75
N VAL A 485 -5.32 -5.01 18.76
CA VAL A 485 -5.95 -5.52 19.99
C VAL A 485 -5.41 -6.92 20.32
N SER A 486 -4.09 -7.02 20.53
CA SER A 486 -3.46 -8.31 20.90
C SER A 486 -3.75 -8.73 22.34
N ARG A 487 -4.22 -7.79 23.20
CA ARG A 487 -4.46 -7.97 24.64
C ARG A 487 -3.29 -8.73 25.30
N LEU A 488 -2.12 -8.11 25.22
CA LEU A 488 -0.90 -8.56 25.88
C LEU A 488 -1.03 -8.37 27.40
N GLY A 489 -0.25 -9.13 28.17
CA GLY A 489 -0.20 -9.07 29.63
C GLY A 489 -1.48 -9.57 30.33
N LEU A 490 -1.64 -9.20 31.60
CA LEU A 490 -2.68 -9.68 32.50
C LEU A 490 -3.53 -8.53 33.07
N GLU A 491 -4.81 -8.56 32.69
CA GLU A 491 -5.84 -7.68 33.23
C GLU A 491 -6.93 -8.41 33.99
N SER A 492 -7.30 -7.88 35.16
CA SER A 492 -8.32 -8.47 36.05
C SER A 492 -9.73 -8.55 35.44
N TYR A 493 -10.00 -7.74 34.42
CA TYR A 493 -11.28 -7.68 33.71
C TYR A 493 -11.29 -8.47 32.39
N TRP A 494 -10.20 -9.17 32.05
CA TRP A 494 -10.17 -10.13 30.95
C TRP A 494 -10.37 -11.56 31.46
N SER A 495 -10.74 -12.46 30.54
CA SER A 495 -10.96 -13.87 30.84
C SER A 495 -9.82 -14.71 30.30
N TYR A 496 -9.30 -15.63 31.13
CA TYR A 496 -8.18 -16.49 30.79
C TYR A 496 -8.52 -17.96 31.02
N ALA A 497 -7.95 -18.83 30.21
CA ALA A 497 -7.71 -20.21 30.60
C ALA A 497 -6.39 -20.28 31.37
N GLU A 498 -6.44 -20.89 32.54
CA GLU A 498 -5.28 -21.07 33.41
C GLU A 498 -4.71 -22.48 33.24
N HIS A 499 -3.38 -22.57 33.11
CA HIS A 499 -2.65 -23.82 32.97
C HIS A 499 -1.47 -23.87 33.93
N GLU A 500 -1.48 -24.82 34.87
CA GLU A 500 -0.33 -25.03 35.77
C GLU A 500 0.89 -25.52 34.98
N LEU A 501 2.05 -24.91 35.26
CA LEU A 501 3.35 -25.31 34.73
C LEU A 501 4.26 -25.80 35.86
N SER A 502 5.36 -26.44 35.51
CA SER A 502 6.31 -26.98 36.51
C SER A 502 6.93 -25.90 37.41
N ASP A 503 7.02 -24.67 36.91
CA ASP A 503 7.73 -23.54 37.49
C ASP A 503 6.89 -22.23 37.49
N GLY A 504 5.57 -22.34 37.37
CA GLY A 504 4.69 -21.18 37.41
C GLY A 504 3.28 -21.47 36.90
N GLN A 505 2.60 -20.40 36.51
CA GLN A 505 1.26 -20.45 35.93
C GLN A 505 1.30 -19.83 34.54
N GLY A 506 0.67 -20.51 33.57
CA GLY A 506 0.40 -19.95 32.25
C GLY A 506 -1.04 -19.46 32.14
N TYR A 507 -1.22 -18.32 31.49
CA TYR A 507 -2.54 -17.73 31.24
C TYR A 507 -2.75 -17.57 29.74
N VAL A 508 -3.84 -18.11 29.21
CA VAL A 508 -4.20 -17.91 27.79
C VAL A 508 -5.42 -17.02 27.73
N ASN A 509 -5.28 -15.82 27.14
CA ASN A 509 -6.40 -14.89 26.95
C ASN A 509 -7.45 -15.54 26.05
N LEU A 510 -8.69 -15.72 26.53
CA LEU A 510 -9.74 -16.43 25.79
C LEU A 510 -10.23 -15.67 24.55
N GLY A 511 -10.02 -14.36 24.49
CA GLY A 511 -10.43 -13.52 23.37
C GLY A 511 -9.38 -13.42 22.27
N THR A 512 -8.09 -13.41 22.63
CA THR A 512 -7.00 -13.23 21.66
C THR A 512 -6.16 -14.47 21.47
N GLY A 513 -6.18 -15.45 22.37
CA GLY A 513 -5.29 -16.61 22.35
C GLY A 513 -3.83 -16.27 22.69
N ASN A 514 -3.55 -15.10 23.25
CA ASN A 514 -2.23 -14.74 23.75
C ASN A 514 -1.90 -15.60 25.00
N LEU A 515 -0.79 -16.34 24.96
CA LEU A 515 -0.23 -17.02 26.13
C LEU A 515 0.68 -16.04 26.88
N VAL A 516 0.44 -15.91 28.18
CA VAL A 516 1.19 -15.07 29.10
C VAL A 516 1.87 -15.94 30.15
N LEU A 517 3.17 -15.74 30.34
CA LEU A 517 3.96 -16.36 31.41
C LEU A 517 4.66 -15.27 32.21
N GLU A 518 4.55 -15.29 33.53
CA GLU A 518 5.25 -14.35 34.40
C GLU A 518 6.30 -15.06 35.27
N SER A 519 7.44 -14.40 35.44
CA SER A 519 8.48 -14.86 36.36
C SER A 519 9.10 -13.68 37.10
N THR A 520 9.12 -13.76 38.43
CA THR A 520 9.83 -12.80 39.27
C THR A 520 11.24 -13.32 39.56
N ASP A 521 12.24 -12.62 39.03
CA ASP A 521 13.64 -13.04 39.20
C ASP A 521 14.17 -12.65 40.58
N PHE A 522 13.81 -11.46 41.09
CA PHE A 522 14.13 -11.03 42.45
C PHE A 522 13.20 -9.93 42.98
N SER A 523 13.16 -9.79 44.31
CA SER A 523 12.46 -8.70 44.99
C SER A 523 13.25 -8.20 46.19
N VAL A 524 13.18 -6.88 46.42
CA VAL A 524 13.80 -6.17 47.54
C VAL A 524 12.71 -5.37 48.24
N THR A 525 12.49 -5.66 49.52
CA THR A 525 11.51 -4.93 50.32
C THR A 525 12.04 -3.56 50.72
N GLY A 526 11.30 -2.50 50.36
CA GLY A 526 11.58 -1.11 50.73
C GLY A 526 10.81 -0.65 51.96
N ARG A 527 11.00 0.62 52.36
CA ARG A 527 10.20 1.24 53.45
C ARG A 527 8.90 1.78 52.88
N GLY A 528 7.78 1.59 53.59
CA GLY A 528 6.51 2.19 53.21
C GLY A 528 5.99 1.70 51.84
N ASN A 529 6.08 0.39 51.56
CA ASN A 529 5.70 -0.22 50.28
C ASN A 529 6.48 0.20 49.03
N SER A 530 7.57 0.99 49.15
CA SER A 530 8.51 1.29 48.04
C SER A 530 9.47 0.13 47.70
N GLY A 531 9.00 -1.11 47.80
CA GLY A 531 9.80 -2.27 47.39
C GLY A 531 10.02 -2.30 45.88
N PHE A 532 11.12 -2.88 45.44
CA PHE A 532 11.41 -3.09 44.03
C PHE A 532 11.34 -4.59 43.72
N SER A 533 10.61 -4.97 42.68
CA SER A 533 10.60 -6.33 42.14
C SER A 533 10.91 -6.28 40.65
N PHE A 534 11.84 -7.11 40.20
CA PHE A 534 12.07 -7.32 38.78
C PHE A 534 11.33 -8.58 38.34
N SER A 535 10.23 -8.38 37.61
CA SER A 535 9.47 -9.43 36.96
C SER A 535 9.56 -9.29 35.45
N ARG A 536 9.60 -10.43 34.76
CA ARG A 536 9.56 -10.53 33.31
C ARG A 536 8.30 -11.25 32.88
N THR A 537 7.69 -10.77 31.81
CA THR A 537 6.44 -11.32 31.27
C THR A 537 6.65 -11.71 29.82
N TYR A 538 6.41 -12.97 29.49
CA TYR A 538 6.40 -13.45 28.11
C TYR A 538 4.98 -13.38 27.57
N ASN A 539 4.84 -12.88 26.34
CA ASN A 539 3.60 -12.80 25.59
C ASN A 539 3.77 -13.47 24.22
N SER A 540 3.05 -14.55 23.95
CA SER A 540 3.20 -15.29 22.68
C SER A 540 2.77 -14.51 21.44
N LYS A 541 1.96 -13.47 21.61
CA LYS A 541 1.55 -12.55 20.53
C LYS A 541 2.35 -11.25 20.49
N ALA A 542 3.28 -11.06 21.42
CA ALA A 542 4.21 -9.95 21.34
C ALA A 542 5.34 -10.30 20.36
N VAL A 543 5.55 -9.41 19.41
CA VAL A 543 6.63 -9.51 18.41
C VAL A 543 7.72 -8.46 18.66
N GLU A 544 7.58 -7.66 19.72
CA GLU A 544 8.59 -6.70 20.18
C GLU A 544 9.87 -7.41 20.65
N ASP A 545 11.01 -6.89 20.21
CA ASP A 545 12.32 -7.25 20.72
C ASP A 545 12.66 -6.32 21.89
N SER A 546 12.75 -6.86 23.10
CA SER A 546 13.21 -6.11 24.26
C SER A 546 14.67 -6.47 24.59
N PRO A 547 15.34 -5.75 25.51
CA PRO A 547 16.67 -6.12 25.99
C PRO A 547 16.82 -7.58 26.50
N ILE A 548 15.70 -8.27 26.75
CA ILE A 548 15.66 -9.67 27.21
C ILE A 548 15.07 -10.63 26.15
N GLY A 549 14.84 -10.15 24.92
CA GLY A 549 14.48 -10.93 23.74
C GLY A 549 13.03 -10.80 23.30
N TYR A 550 12.74 -11.38 22.14
CA TYR A 550 11.43 -11.35 21.50
C TYR A 550 10.29 -11.87 22.39
N GLY A 551 9.22 -11.09 22.45
CA GLY A 551 7.99 -11.41 23.17
C GLY A 551 8.07 -11.24 24.68
N TRP A 552 9.20 -10.75 25.21
CA TRP A 552 9.38 -10.51 26.63
C TRP A 552 9.29 -9.01 26.98
N SER A 553 8.52 -8.69 28.00
CA SER A 553 8.47 -7.39 28.69
C SER A 553 8.94 -7.54 30.14
N PHE A 554 9.20 -6.43 30.82
CA PHE A 554 9.61 -6.44 32.23
C PHE A 554 9.21 -5.15 32.96
N ILE A 555 9.14 -5.23 34.29
CA ILE A 555 8.94 -4.04 35.15
C ILE A 555 10.14 -3.09 34.98
N GLY A 556 9.88 -1.89 34.49
CA GLY A 556 10.86 -0.89 34.05
C GLY A 556 10.88 -0.66 32.53
N SER A 557 10.19 -1.50 31.75
CA SER A 557 10.05 -1.35 30.29
C SER A 557 8.87 -0.47 29.87
N GLU A 558 8.08 0.04 30.84
CA GLU A 558 6.90 0.85 30.63
C GLU A 558 7.21 2.07 29.76
N SER A 559 6.25 2.43 28.92
CA SER A 559 6.39 3.58 28.05
C SER A 559 5.07 4.23 27.73
N VAL A 560 5.16 5.50 27.35
CA VAL A 560 4.06 6.28 26.81
C VAL A 560 4.38 6.64 25.37
N SER A 561 3.47 6.37 24.43
CA SER A 561 3.62 6.70 23.01
C SER A 561 2.53 7.68 22.59
N GLN A 562 2.90 8.88 22.13
CA GLN A 562 1.95 9.89 21.66
C GLN A 562 1.81 9.87 20.13
N PHE A 563 0.58 9.79 19.63
CA PHE A 563 0.24 9.80 18.20
C PHE A 563 -0.08 11.20 17.65
N PRO A 564 -0.12 11.39 16.31
CA PRO A 564 -0.45 12.67 15.67
C PRO A 564 -1.84 13.21 15.99
N ASN A 565 -2.81 12.33 16.29
CA ASN A 565 -4.15 12.71 16.75
C ASN A 565 -4.17 13.14 18.25
N ASN A 566 -3.02 13.10 18.92
CA ASN A 566 -2.78 13.30 20.35
C ASN A 566 -3.28 12.19 21.27
N ASP A 567 -3.88 11.11 20.75
CA ASP A 567 -4.12 9.93 21.58
C ASP A 567 -2.78 9.39 22.09
N VAL A 568 -2.83 8.76 23.26
CA VAL A 568 -1.65 8.22 23.92
C VAL A 568 -1.85 6.75 24.22
N ILE A 569 -0.85 5.97 23.91
CA ILE A 569 -0.73 4.59 24.38
C ILE A 569 0.18 4.56 25.61
N TYR A 570 -0.25 3.86 26.65
CA TYR A 570 0.56 3.50 27.80
C TYR A 570 0.79 1.99 27.79
N GLN A 571 2.05 1.56 27.77
CA GLN A 571 2.47 0.18 27.89
C GLN A 571 2.96 -0.09 29.31
N GLU A 572 2.40 -1.10 29.96
CA GLU A 572 2.75 -1.59 31.29
C GLU A 572 3.96 -2.53 31.26
N GLY A 573 4.54 -2.82 32.43
CA GLY A 573 5.71 -3.67 32.58
C GLY A 573 5.47 -5.13 32.18
N ASP A 574 4.21 -5.58 32.16
CA ASP A 574 3.80 -6.91 31.69
C ASP A 574 3.49 -6.93 30.17
N GLY A 575 3.64 -5.78 29.50
CA GLY A 575 3.36 -5.59 28.08
C GLY A 575 1.90 -5.24 27.79
N THR A 576 1.01 -5.17 28.78
CA THR A 576 -0.37 -4.71 28.60
C THR A 576 -0.38 -3.27 28.09
N VAL A 577 -1.29 -2.97 27.16
CA VAL A 577 -1.34 -1.66 26.53
C VAL A 577 -2.71 -1.01 26.63
N HIS A 578 -2.71 0.24 27.07
CA HIS A 578 -3.90 1.04 27.34
C HIS A 578 -3.95 2.28 26.47
N LEU A 579 -5.06 2.45 25.76
CA LEU A 579 -5.31 3.64 24.94
C LEU A 579 -6.00 4.73 25.78
N PHE A 580 -5.34 5.88 25.89
CA PHE A 580 -5.89 7.11 26.43
C PHE A 580 -6.33 8.02 25.28
N THR A 581 -7.65 8.26 25.19
CA THR A 581 -8.23 9.10 24.13
C THR A 581 -8.14 10.58 24.51
N TYR A 582 -7.59 11.40 23.62
CA TYR A 582 -7.46 12.84 23.85
C TYR A 582 -8.75 13.59 23.50
N ASN A 583 -9.23 14.40 24.44
CA ASN A 583 -10.35 15.31 24.20
C ASN A 583 -9.83 16.71 23.91
N ALA A 584 -9.87 17.11 22.63
CA ALA A 584 -9.40 18.41 22.19
C ALA A 584 -10.18 19.61 22.76
N ALA A 585 -11.44 19.42 23.17
CA ALA A 585 -12.27 20.50 23.73
C ALA A 585 -11.89 20.83 25.19
N THR A 586 -11.45 19.84 25.96
CA THR A 586 -11.07 20.00 27.37
C THR A 586 -9.56 19.97 27.59
N GLY A 587 -8.79 19.49 26.62
CA GLY A 587 -7.35 19.27 26.74
C GLY A 587 -6.98 18.11 27.68
N THR A 588 -7.90 17.16 27.90
CA THR A 588 -7.74 16.07 28.88
C THR A 588 -7.74 14.70 28.20
N TYR A 589 -7.16 13.70 28.87
CA TYR A 589 -7.16 12.31 28.44
C TYR A 589 -8.25 11.50 29.15
N THR A 590 -8.91 10.62 28.41
CA THR A 590 -9.88 9.66 28.95
C THR A 590 -9.24 8.27 28.94
N ALA A 591 -9.15 7.63 30.11
CA ALA A 591 -8.67 6.26 30.26
C ALA A 591 -9.68 5.24 29.66
N PRO A 592 -9.23 4.03 29.26
CA PRO A 592 -10.13 2.99 28.82
C PRO A 592 -11.01 2.48 29.98
N PRO A 593 -12.21 1.92 29.71
CA PRO A 593 -13.08 1.38 30.74
C PRO A 593 -12.37 0.31 31.59
N GLY A 594 -12.54 0.37 32.91
CA GLY A 594 -11.92 -0.58 33.85
C GLY A 594 -10.56 -0.12 34.40
N LEU A 595 -9.95 0.90 33.78
CA LEU A 595 -8.67 1.45 34.21
C LEU A 595 -8.88 2.76 34.99
N TYR A 596 -8.42 2.80 36.24
CA TYR A 596 -8.55 3.96 37.13
C TYR A 596 -7.25 4.78 37.18
N LEU A 597 -6.68 5.06 36.01
CA LEU A 597 -5.48 5.87 35.84
C LEU A 597 -5.82 7.24 35.25
N THR A 598 -5.08 8.26 35.63
CA THR A 598 -5.17 9.60 35.05
C THR A 598 -3.87 9.95 34.35
N LEU A 599 -3.92 10.15 33.03
CA LEU A 599 -2.78 10.63 32.25
C LEU A 599 -2.87 12.14 32.07
N THR A 600 -1.77 12.84 32.33
CA THR A 600 -1.63 14.29 32.12
C THR A 600 -0.36 14.59 31.33
N LYS A 601 -0.48 15.45 30.31
CA LYS A 601 0.71 16.01 29.63
C LYS A 601 1.23 17.18 30.45
N ALA A 602 2.36 16.99 31.14
CA ALA A 602 2.89 17.99 32.06
C ALA A 602 3.67 19.10 31.35
N ASN A 603 4.34 18.80 30.24
CA ASN A 603 5.00 19.76 29.35
C ASN A 603 5.18 19.13 27.95
N THR A 604 5.92 19.76 27.05
CA THR A 604 6.13 19.24 25.68
C THR A 604 6.82 17.88 25.65
N ASP A 605 7.66 17.61 26.66
CA ASP A 605 8.62 16.52 26.66
C ASP A 605 8.34 15.52 27.81
N SER A 606 7.21 15.64 28.52
CA SER A 606 6.87 14.73 29.61
C SER A 606 5.38 14.47 29.83
N PHE A 607 5.09 13.23 30.21
CA PHE A 607 3.77 12.77 30.65
C PHE A 607 3.82 12.32 32.11
N VAL A 608 2.70 12.45 32.82
CA VAL A 608 2.53 11.98 34.19
C VAL A 608 1.32 11.08 34.22
N LEU A 609 1.52 9.84 34.63
CA LEU A 609 0.47 8.87 34.88
C LEU A 609 0.25 8.80 36.39
N THR A 610 -0.99 8.97 36.84
CA THR A 610 -1.35 8.94 38.26
C THR A 610 -2.34 7.80 38.52
N ASP A 611 -2.05 6.94 39.49
CA ASP A 611 -2.94 5.85 39.89
C ASP A 611 -4.05 6.31 40.85
N TYR A 612 -4.98 5.40 41.17
CA TYR A 612 -6.08 5.67 42.11
C TYR A 612 -5.59 6.08 43.52
N ASN A 613 -4.42 5.58 43.94
CA ASN A 613 -3.83 5.88 45.24
C ASN A 613 -3.08 7.23 45.23
N GLY A 614 -2.88 7.83 44.06
CA GLY A 614 -2.18 9.08 43.84
C GLY A 614 -0.67 8.93 43.65
N ASN A 615 -0.17 7.70 43.47
CA ASN A 615 1.21 7.47 43.05
C ASN A 615 1.38 7.92 41.61
N ARG A 616 2.60 8.36 41.26
CA ARG A 616 2.89 8.97 39.97
C ARG A 616 4.05 8.28 39.29
N ILE A 617 3.89 8.04 37.99
CA ILE A 617 4.98 7.66 37.10
C ILE A 617 5.18 8.81 36.13
N VAL A 618 6.41 9.32 36.06
CA VAL A 618 6.78 10.42 35.18
C VAL A 618 7.56 9.85 34.00
N PHE A 619 7.06 10.11 32.80
CA PHE A 619 7.70 9.70 31.55
C PHE A 619 8.34 10.91 30.87
N ARG A 620 9.54 10.75 30.32
CA ARG A 620 10.21 11.78 29.50
C ARG A 620 10.59 11.28 28.14
N ASP A 621 10.58 12.21 27.20
CA ASP A 621 11.15 12.03 25.87
C ASP A 621 12.68 12.01 25.99
N LEU A 622 13.26 10.83 25.85
CA LEU A 622 14.71 10.63 25.86
C LEU A 622 15.30 10.59 24.44
N ILE A 623 14.47 10.59 23.38
CA ILE A 623 14.87 10.42 21.98
C ILE A 623 14.12 11.43 21.09
N LYS A 624 14.82 12.50 20.70
CA LYS A 624 14.24 13.60 19.90
C LYS A 624 14.32 13.31 18.40
N ASP A 625 13.45 12.45 17.88
CA ASP A 625 13.24 12.32 16.43
C ASP A 625 11.96 13.08 15.99
N PRO A 626 12.08 14.17 15.20
CA PRO A 626 10.92 14.89 14.68
C PRO A 626 10.14 14.15 13.57
N GLU A 627 10.70 13.10 12.96
CA GLU A 627 10.06 12.38 11.84
C GLU A 627 9.39 11.06 12.24
N ALA A 628 9.51 10.64 13.50
CA ALA A 628 8.90 9.41 13.99
C ALA A 628 7.34 9.47 13.96
N PRO A 629 6.66 8.38 13.58
CA PRO A 629 5.19 8.33 13.50
C PRO A 629 4.51 8.49 14.88
N SER A 630 5.27 8.27 15.96
CA SER A 630 4.89 8.56 17.33
C SER A 630 6.15 8.97 18.12
N ARG A 631 5.94 9.64 19.26
CA ARG A 631 7.03 9.93 20.21
C ARG A 631 6.92 8.99 21.40
N ILE A 632 8.02 8.29 21.70
CA ILE A 632 8.10 7.35 22.83
C ILE A 632 8.74 8.06 24.03
N TYR A 633 8.04 8.02 25.16
CA TYR A 633 8.45 8.55 26.44
C TYR A 633 8.72 7.37 27.39
N ARG A 634 9.90 7.34 28.00
CA ARG A 634 10.32 6.29 28.95
C ARG A 634 10.23 6.79 30.39
N ILE A 635 10.15 5.88 31.35
CA ILE A 635 10.15 6.24 32.77
C ILE A 635 11.40 7.09 33.09
N ASP A 636 11.19 8.24 33.72
CA ASP A 636 12.22 9.08 34.33
C ASP A 636 12.33 8.75 35.83
N TYR A 637 11.19 8.82 36.55
CA TYR A 637 11.09 8.43 37.95
C TYR A 637 9.65 8.12 38.36
N GLU A 638 9.51 7.49 39.53
CA GLU A 638 8.25 7.20 40.20
C GLU A 638 8.19 7.90 41.56
N GLU A 639 7.01 8.39 41.94
CA GLU A 639 6.75 9.05 43.22
C GLU A 639 5.58 8.37 43.94
N ASP A 640 5.80 7.98 45.20
CA ASP A 640 4.71 7.63 46.12
C ASP A 640 4.08 8.91 46.65
N ARG A 641 2.75 8.97 46.73
CA ARG A 641 2.03 10.16 47.24
C ARG A 641 2.47 10.55 48.67
N ASN A 642 2.93 9.61 49.47
CA ASN A 642 3.17 9.75 50.90
C ASN A 642 4.65 9.94 51.28
N LEU A 643 5.55 9.97 50.29
CA LEU A 643 6.99 10.22 50.43
C LEU A 643 7.38 11.50 49.71
#